data_AF-A0A143PUH3-F1
#
_entry.id   AF-A0A143PUH3-F1
#
_cell.length_a   1.000
_cell.length_b   1.000
_cell.length_c   1.000
_cell.angle_alpha   90.00
_cell.angle_beta   90.00
_cell.angle_gamma   90.00
#
_symmetry.space_group_name_H-M   'P 1'
#
loop_
_entity.id
_entity.type
_entity.pdbx_description
1 polymer ?
#
loop_
_entity_poly.entity_id
_entity_poly.type
_entity_poly.pdbx_seq_one_letter_code
_entity_poly.pdbx_strand_id
1 'polypeptide(L)'
;MLAATRLGRFFALTALGAAGLHVVVGAQDARPLSAVRDAAWQPDGARIAISLLDQIWTLGPDGSDPRAFAAWPAGTPAPVERDPAWAPDGRRLAFAADLGSGFDLYVAEEGGAPRRLTIAAGDDRHPSWTPDGRLVFAHRVREQWGLMTINVDGSALGVLPPVDVVIDTSADEQYPAVSPDGTRVAYVSSLQDERGGDDVWVRTLEGPTALPEGRDYPAAASQVEDRPWRVTATRGRESHPAWDPAATRLAFAASTDGEGAVWVAAVPSAAALAERRAPRPSADGAPILVSRLRSQPAWSPDGRVLLLADLPAEWPSYNGNPARQPGEPPPLFERGSGFTLRTIPAPLPPDAGAVGVTSAITPDAARWTLAFDRTWQLLRDLYYQAGPSATAWEALRDRLRPKAAAARSGAELERIVDDLVARQPLVRTPISSQDGMVVSGHRLASEAGARVLAQGGNIVDAAIAVSFALGVVEPDASGIGGDGMALLFLNGMREPVVIDYKDQSPIHATLTNAAIFREGRLVNDGPAAANIPGVVAGMDHLHRRYGSGRFSWTQLMAPAIALASDGYELDETLPSTLREGRALLERYPEAARVYLPNGRVPRAGEQFANPDYAATLRAIAAEGADAFYRGSIAKRIAADMEANGGIIGLEDLAQYQVIERSPVSGRYRGLPIFAAPPPVSTGTSLIETLQILDRYGAARGVLLRDAPDYLHHVIEAWKVRDPLRRIADPALWPVEVAPHLDPAHAATLFGRIDPAHAMPFSEDADTAGQGQGERIGRGTTAFAVGDSAGNVIVVTQTLSTWGGNFYVSKGLGFLYNNHLRGYRTVRGAYGQLLPLMRSSSTSAPTLVCEDVNGTLKPRLAVGAAGNAWIGASVYSIILGHVDGGLNAQAAIEAPRLLVARDPADPAGLTPRVQIEDRFPAAVLDDLAGRGHHFQKVGRKGEYRYGYAAVLQFDQATGRIEAGAEPRRSHAAVAVQR
;
A
#
# COMPACT_ATOMS: atom_id res chain seq x y z
N MET A 1 -25.63 -68.17 23.15
CA MET A 1 -25.38 -69.11 22.03
C MET A 1 -24.20 -68.53 21.27
N LEU A 2 -23.01 -69.14 21.25
CA LEU A 2 -22.63 -70.37 20.49
C LEU A 2 -22.80 -70.16 18.97
N ALA A 3 -21.79 -70.39 18.10
CA ALA A 3 -20.36 -70.67 18.30
C ALA A 3 -19.53 -70.43 17.01
N ALA A 4 -18.22 -70.20 17.21
CA ALA A 4 -17.01 -70.59 16.41
C ALA A 4 -17.15 -71.14 14.96
N THR A 5 -16.19 -70.94 14.03
CA THR A 5 -14.83 -71.57 14.04
C THR A 5 -13.97 -70.93 12.92
N ARG A 6 -12.85 -70.21 13.14
CA ARG A 6 -11.44 -70.59 13.48
C ARG A 6 -10.54 -71.08 12.31
N LEU A 7 -9.43 -70.37 12.05
CA LEU A 7 -8.05 -70.85 11.74
C LEU A 7 -7.16 -69.62 11.38
N GLY A 8 -5.92 -69.41 11.86
CA GLY A 8 -5.22 -70.01 13.00
C GLY A 8 -3.68 -70.03 12.86
N ARG A 9 -2.98 -69.52 13.90
CA ARG A 9 -1.55 -69.69 14.30
C ARG A 9 -0.51 -68.84 13.52
N PHE A 10 0.67 -68.48 14.09
CA PHE A 10 1.21 -68.61 15.47
C PHE A 10 2.22 -67.47 15.83
N PHE A 11 2.78 -67.50 17.05
CA PHE A 11 3.88 -66.68 17.58
C PHE A 11 5.03 -67.60 18.07
N ALA A 12 6.25 -67.10 18.19
CA ALA A 12 7.31 -67.69 19.02
C ALA A 12 8.21 -66.60 19.64
N LEU A 13 8.54 -66.74 20.92
CA LEU A 13 9.46 -65.88 21.68
C LEU A 13 10.81 -66.57 21.89
N THR A 14 11.89 -65.78 21.94
CA THR A 14 13.04 -66.01 22.86
C THR A 14 13.71 -64.68 23.19
N ALA A 15 14.31 -64.58 24.37
CA ALA A 15 14.78 -63.32 24.97
C ALA A 15 16.29 -63.32 25.32
N LEU A 16 16.74 -62.19 25.87
CA LEU A 16 18.04 -61.87 26.49
C LEU A 16 19.15 -61.28 25.60
N GLY A 17 19.61 -60.09 26.01
CA GLY A 17 20.69 -59.31 25.39
C GLY A 17 20.70 -57.88 25.94
N ALA A 18 21.07 -57.69 27.22
CA ALA A 18 21.09 -56.38 27.85
C ALA A 18 22.44 -55.67 27.65
N ALA A 19 22.43 -54.48 27.04
CA ALA A 19 23.55 -53.55 27.07
C ALA A 19 23.10 -52.09 26.79
N GLY A 20 23.54 -51.15 27.63
CA GLY A 20 23.68 -49.73 27.28
C GLY A 20 22.40 -48.92 27.03
N LEU A 21 21.67 -48.54 28.09
CA LEU A 21 20.75 -47.38 28.01
C LEU A 21 21.57 -46.07 28.00
N HIS A 22 22.09 -45.69 26.83
CA HIS A 22 22.53 -44.31 26.61
C HIS A 22 21.29 -43.42 26.48
N VAL A 23 21.04 -42.61 27.51
CA VAL A 23 20.12 -41.47 27.40
C VAL A 23 20.77 -40.46 26.46
N VAL A 24 20.38 -40.49 25.19
CA VAL A 24 20.69 -39.40 24.25
C VAL A 24 19.85 -38.21 24.65
N VAL A 25 20.51 -37.21 25.25
CA VAL A 25 19.89 -35.93 25.57
C VAL A 25 19.64 -35.16 24.27
N GLY A 26 18.37 -35.05 23.89
CA GLY A 26 17.86 -34.04 22.96
C GLY A 26 18.36 -34.11 21.52
N ALA A 27 17.69 -34.91 20.68
CA ALA A 27 17.53 -34.50 19.29
C ALA A 27 16.67 -33.22 19.29
N GLN A 28 17.20 -32.11 18.80
CA GLN A 28 16.37 -30.93 18.53
C GLN A 28 15.50 -31.25 17.31
N ASP A 29 14.17 -31.24 17.48
CA ASP A 29 13.24 -31.49 16.38
C ASP A 29 13.51 -30.50 15.24
N ALA A 30 13.85 -31.00 14.04
CA ALA A 30 14.03 -30.18 12.86
C ALA A 30 12.70 -29.50 12.48
N ARG A 31 12.75 -28.20 12.17
CA ARG A 31 11.55 -27.38 11.92
C ARG A 31 11.62 -26.74 10.54
N PRO A 32 10.48 -26.50 9.86
CA PRO A 32 10.44 -25.68 8.65
C PRO A 32 11.14 -24.35 8.88
N LEU A 33 12.03 -24.00 7.97
CA LEU A 33 12.75 -22.74 8.05
C LEU A 33 11.84 -21.58 7.60
N SER A 34 11.41 -20.79 8.58
CA SER A 34 10.74 -19.50 8.42
C SER A 34 11.72 -18.36 8.68
N ALA A 35 11.50 -17.19 8.08
CA ALA A 35 12.41 -16.03 8.10
C ALA A 35 13.67 -16.18 7.24
N VAL A 36 13.67 -17.12 6.29
CA VAL A 36 14.78 -17.33 5.36
C VAL A 36 14.70 -16.36 4.20
N ARG A 37 15.88 -15.89 3.81
CA ARG A 37 16.14 -14.90 2.77
C ARG A 37 17.46 -15.22 2.11
N ASP A 38 17.72 -14.60 0.97
CA ASP A 38 19.02 -14.51 0.32
C ASP A 38 19.75 -15.87 0.27
N ALA A 39 19.32 -16.74 -0.66
CA ALA A 39 19.80 -18.11 -0.75
C ALA A 39 20.82 -18.30 -1.89
N ALA A 40 21.90 -19.05 -1.62
CA ALA A 40 22.94 -19.36 -2.60
C ALA A 40 23.48 -20.79 -2.43
N TRP A 41 23.85 -21.44 -3.54
CA TRP A 41 24.49 -22.75 -3.54
C TRP A 41 26.01 -22.66 -3.44
N GLN A 42 26.63 -23.56 -2.69
CA GLN A 42 28.07 -23.80 -2.77
C GLN A 42 28.39 -24.43 -4.14
N PRO A 43 29.51 -24.08 -4.81
CA PRO A 43 29.80 -24.54 -6.18
C PRO A 43 29.87 -26.07 -6.39
N ASP A 44 30.15 -26.83 -5.33
CA ASP A 44 30.17 -28.30 -5.34
C ASP A 44 28.80 -28.95 -5.03
N GLY A 45 27.82 -28.14 -4.61
CA GLY A 45 26.47 -28.57 -4.23
C GLY A 45 26.40 -29.21 -2.84
N ALA A 46 27.49 -29.24 -2.07
CA ALA A 46 27.54 -29.91 -0.77
C ALA A 46 26.75 -29.15 0.30
N ARG A 47 26.69 -27.81 0.21
CA ARG A 47 25.96 -26.94 1.14
C ARG A 47 25.24 -25.80 0.41
N ILE A 48 24.33 -25.17 1.13
CA ILE A 48 23.68 -23.91 0.78
C ILE A 48 24.02 -22.86 1.83
N ALA A 49 24.05 -21.59 1.44
CA ALA A 49 24.12 -20.43 2.33
C ALA A 49 22.77 -19.71 2.30
N ILE A 50 22.30 -19.24 3.46
CA ILE A 50 21.04 -18.50 3.62
C ILE A 50 21.19 -17.37 4.64
N SER A 51 20.47 -16.25 4.45
CA SER A 51 20.23 -15.27 5.53
C SER A 51 19.00 -15.70 6.34
N LEU A 52 19.17 -15.95 7.63
CA LEU A 52 18.10 -16.27 8.57
C LEU A 52 18.23 -15.33 9.77
N LEU A 53 17.20 -14.49 9.99
CA LEU A 53 17.19 -13.48 11.06
C LEU A 53 18.45 -12.59 11.06
N ASP A 54 18.84 -12.17 9.85
CA ASP A 54 19.99 -11.28 9.64
C ASP A 54 21.34 -11.86 10.04
N GLN A 55 21.43 -13.19 10.09
CA GLN A 55 22.68 -13.92 10.19
C GLN A 55 22.79 -14.89 9.02
N ILE A 56 23.98 -15.04 8.45
CA ILE A 56 24.23 -16.02 7.41
C ILE A 56 24.54 -17.38 8.04
N TRP A 57 23.78 -18.39 7.61
CA TRP A 57 23.95 -19.78 7.98
C TRP A 57 24.34 -20.60 6.76
N THR A 58 25.18 -21.61 6.97
CA THR A 58 25.45 -22.67 6.00
C THR A 58 24.94 -24.00 6.53
N LEU A 59 24.37 -24.82 5.65
CA LEU A 59 23.70 -26.07 5.97
C LEU A 59 23.67 -26.98 4.73
N GLY A 60 23.47 -28.28 4.92
CA GLY A 60 23.20 -29.21 3.83
C GLY A 60 21.91 -28.83 3.07
N PRO A 61 21.75 -29.19 1.80
CA PRO A 61 20.55 -28.85 1.01
C PRO A 61 19.23 -29.42 1.56
N ASP A 62 19.32 -30.49 2.37
CA ASP A 62 18.22 -31.09 3.13
C ASP A 62 17.93 -30.36 4.47
N GLY A 63 18.79 -29.40 4.82
CA GLY A 63 18.76 -28.63 6.06
C GLY A 63 19.64 -29.18 7.20
N SER A 64 20.44 -30.23 6.95
CA SER A 64 21.34 -30.85 7.94
C SER A 64 22.59 -30.00 8.26
N ASP A 65 23.29 -30.32 9.36
CA ASP A 65 24.54 -29.68 9.82
C ASP A 65 24.56 -28.13 9.66
N PRO A 66 23.64 -27.41 10.33
CA PRO A 66 23.59 -25.96 10.24
C PRO A 66 24.67 -25.28 11.09
N ARG A 67 25.35 -24.29 10.52
CA ARG A 67 26.42 -23.52 11.16
C ARG A 67 26.32 -22.05 10.79
N ALA A 68 26.52 -21.14 11.75
CA ALA A 68 26.72 -19.73 11.46
C ALA A 68 28.01 -19.56 10.65
N PHE A 69 27.98 -18.80 9.55
CA PHE A 69 29.12 -18.73 8.64
C PHE A 69 30.23 -17.82 9.16
N ALA A 70 29.88 -16.62 9.64
CA ALA A 70 30.82 -15.61 10.11
C ALA A 70 31.00 -15.62 11.63
N ALA A 71 32.25 -15.48 12.09
CA ALA A 71 32.60 -15.33 13.50
C ALA A 71 33.04 -13.88 13.81
N TRP A 72 32.08 -13.00 14.08
CA TRP A 72 32.37 -11.60 14.39
C TRP A 72 33.17 -11.43 15.70
N PRO A 73 34.04 -10.41 15.80
CA PRO A 73 34.78 -10.10 17.03
C PRO A 73 33.86 -9.86 18.23
N ALA A 74 34.33 -10.23 19.43
CA ALA A 74 33.60 -9.98 20.67
C ALA A 74 33.40 -8.46 20.89
N GLY A 75 32.15 -8.05 21.14
CA GLY A 75 31.78 -6.65 21.32
C GLY A 75 31.31 -5.93 20.04
N THR A 76 31.43 -6.55 18.86
CA THR A 76 30.76 -6.07 17.64
C THR A 76 29.24 -6.14 17.84
N PRO A 77 28.47 -5.07 17.51
CA PRO A 77 27.01 -5.14 17.48
C PRO A 77 26.53 -6.27 16.55
N ALA A 78 25.44 -6.95 16.89
CA ALA A 78 24.89 -8.01 16.04
C ALA A 78 24.52 -7.45 14.66
N PRO A 79 25.26 -7.79 13.58
CA PRO A 79 25.12 -7.12 12.28
C PRO A 79 23.91 -7.63 11.52
N VAL A 80 23.40 -6.84 10.58
CA VAL A 80 22.39 -7.28 9.63
C VAL A 80 23.07 -7.89 8.40
N GLU A 81 23.18 -9.22 8.35
CA GLU A 81 23.87 -9.95 7.28
C GLU A 81 22.91 -10.33 6.12
N ARG A 82 23.34 -10.10 4.88
CA ARG A 82 22.54 -10.20 3.64
C ARG A 82 23.35 -10.68 2.44
N ASP A 83 22.63 -11.10 1.40
CA ASP A 83 23.17 -11.34 0.05
C ASP A 83 24.42 -12.26 0.01
N PRO A 84 24.37 -13.49 0.56
CA PRO A 84 25.52 -14.40 0.54
C PRO A 84 25.85 -14.87 -0.88
N ALA A 85 27.12 -14.77 -1.27
CA ALA A 85 27.63 -15.19 -2.57
C ALA A 85 28.92 -16.01 -2.40
N TRP A 86 28.88 -17.27 -2.82
CA TRP A 86 30.05 -18.17 -2.77
C TRP A 86 31.10 -17.79 -3.80
N ALA A 87 32.36 -17.77 -3.36
CA ALA A 87 33.50 -17.66 -4.25
C ALA A 87 33.62 -18.93 -5.12
N PRO A 88 34.24 -18.85 -6.32
CA PRO A 88 34.45 -20.01 -7.18
C PRO A 88 35.28 -21.13 -6.53
N ASP A 89 36.08 -20.79 -5.51
CA ASP A 89 36.83 -21.76 -4.71
C ASP A 89 35.97 -22.59 -3.74
N GLY A 90 34.71 -22.21 -3.51
CA GLY A 90 33.78 -22.88 -2.60
C GLY A 90 34.15 -22.81 -1.11
N ARG A 91 35.15 -22.00 -0.73
CA ARG A 91 35.66 -21.87 0.64
C ARG A 91 35.35 -20.50 1.24
N ARG A 92 35.34 -19.47 0.40
CA ARG A 92 35.01 -18.09 0.79
C ARG A 92 33.58 -17.72 0.42
N LEU A 93 32.99 -16.85 1.23
CA LEU A 93 31.69 -16.22 0.96
C LEU A 93 31.87 -14.70 1.03
N ALA A 94 31.39 -14.00 0.00
CA ALA A 94 31.15 -12.57 0.06
C ALA A 94 29.71 -12.31 0.50
N PHE A 95 29.48 -11.23 1.24
CA PHE A 95 28.14 -10.86 1.71
C PHE A 95 28.08 -9.38 2.08
N ALA A 96 26.88 -8.83 2.15
CA ALA A 96 26.65 -7.48 2.66
C ALA A 96 26.35 -7.53 4.17
N ALA A 97 26.88 -6.58 4.95
CA ALA A 97 26.52 -6.43 6.36
C ALA A 97 26.41 -4.96 6.78
N ASP A 98 25.34 -4.64 7.51
CA ASP A 98 25.14 -3.33 8.17
C ASP A 98 25.39 -3.44 9.68
N LEU A 99 26.15 -2.47 10.21
CA LEU A 99 26.52 -2.32 11.62
C LEU A 99 25.90 -1.06 12.26
N GLY A 100 24.95 -0.41 11.57
CA GLY A 100 24.28 0.83 11.97
C GLY A 100 24.69 2.05 11.15
N SER A 101 25.25 1.87 9.95
CA SER A 101 25.77 2.95 9.09
C SER A 101 25.47 2.78 7.60
N GLY A 102 24.71 1.76 7.21
CA GLY A 102 24.57 1.31 5.83
C GLY A 102 25.32 -0.01 5.60
N PHE A 103 24.99 -0.68 4.50
CA PHE A 103 25.60 -1.97 4.16
C PHE A 103 26.97 -1.79 3.50
N ASP A 104 27.99 -2.47 4.02
CA ASP A 104 29.26 -2.68 3.31
C ASP A 104 29.39 -4.13 2.87
N LEU A 105 30.28 -4.39 1.91
CA LEU A 105 30.67 -5.75 1.57
C LEU A 105 31.75 -6.29 2.51
N TYR A 106 31.62 -7.56 2.85
CA TYR A 106 32.56 -8.34 3.63
C TYR A 106 32.87 -9.66 2.91
N VAL A 107 34.04 -10.24 3.22
CA VAL A 107 34.38 -11.62 2.85
C VAL A 107 34.85 -12.38 4.09
N ALA A 108 34.46 -13.65 4.19
CA ALA A 108 34.93 -14.56 5.24
C ALA A 108 35.12 -15.99 4.69
N GLU A 109 35.88 -16.79 5.43
CA GLU A 109 35.82 -18.26 5.38
C GLU A 109 34.91 -18.77 6.52
N GLU A 110 34.43 -20.01 6.43
CA GLU A 110 33.53 -20.60 7.44
C GLU A 110 34.16 -20.60 8.84
N GLY A 111 33.48 -19.98 9.81
CA GLY A 111 33.97 -19.80 11.18
C GLY A 111 35.05 -18.73 11.34
N GLY A 112 35.40 -18.02 10.26
CA GLY A 112 36.40 -16.95 10.24
C GLY A 112 35.84 -15.57 10.58
N ALA A 113 36.74 -14.67 10.98
CA ALA A 113 36.41 -13.27 11.19
C ALA A 113 36.20 -12.53 9.85
N PRO A 114 35.08 -11.81 9.65
CA PRO A 114 34.84 -11.07 8.41
C PRO A 114 35.85 -9.96 8.13
N ARG A 115 36.33 -9.90 6.90
CA ARG A 115 37.14 -8.79 6.37
C ARG A 115 36.25 -7.87 5.55
N ARG A 116 36.10 -6.62 6.00
CA ARG A 116 35.43 -5.54 5.25
C ARG A 116 36.18 -5.28 3.93
N LEU A 117 35.44 -5.11 2.84
CA LEU A 117 35.96 -4.86 1.50
C LEU A 117 35.73 -3.41 1.05
N THR A 118 34.58 -2.83 1.40
CA THR A 118 34.19 -1.48 1.00
C THR A 118 34.02 -0.55 2.21
N ILE A 119 34.19 0.75 2.00
CA ILE A 119 34.02 1.81 3.03
C ILE A 119 33.36 3.07 2.47
N ALA A 120 32.84 3.02 1.24
CA ALA A 120 32.27 4.18 0.58
C ALA A 120 31.00 4.63 1.33
N ALA A 121 30.73 5.93 1.37
CA ALA A 121 29.45 6.39 1.88
C ALA A 121 28.35 5.92 0.92
N GLY A 122 27.35 5.17 1.40
CA GLY A 122 26.33 4.55 0.57
C GLY A 122 25.91 3.18 1.11
N ASP A 123 25.28 2.38 0.25
CA ASP A 123 25.04 0.95 0.50
C ASP A 123 25.64 0.11 -0.63
N ASP A 124 26.40 -0.91 -0.26
CA ASP A 124 26.98 -1.90 -1.16
C ASP A 124 26.28 -3.25 -0.96
N ARG A 125 25.58 -3.73 -1.99
CA ARG A 125 24.65 -4.85 -1.93
C ARG A 125 24.84 -5.84 -3.08
N HIS A 126 24.28 -7.03 -2.90
CA HIS A 126 24.17 -8.05 -3.95
C HIS A 126 25.52 -8.39 -4.64
N PRO A 127 26.55 -8.82 -3.88
CA PRO A 127 27.82 -9.23 -4.46
C PRO A 127 27.65 -10.47 -5.35
N SER A 128 28.36 -10.51 -6.48
CA SER A 128 28.45 -11.67 -7.36
C SER A 128 29.90 -11.87 -7.81
N TRP A 129 30.41 -13.09 -7.67
CA TRP A 129 31.80 -13.40 -8.01
C TRP A 129 32.01 -13.63 -9.49
N THR A 130 33.11 -13.10 -10.00
CA THR A 130 33.69 -13.51 -11.27
C THR A 130 34.61 -14.73 -11.09
N PRO A 131 34.82 -15.57 -12.12
CA PRO A 131 35.75 -16.71 -12.04
C PRO A 131 37.21 -16.33 -11.76
N ASP A 132 37.61 -15.07 -12.02
CA ASP A 132 38.95 -14.54 -11.76
C ASP A 132 39.13 -13.95 -10.34
N GLY A 133 38.14 -14.06 -9.45
CA GLY A 133 38.26 -13.67 -8.04
C GLY A 133 37.91 -12.21 -7.74
N ARG A 134 37.22 -11.52 -8.64
CA ARG A 134 36.64 -10.19 -8.42
C ARG A 134 35.18 -10.32 -7.97
N LEU A 135 34.65 -9.22 -7.44
CA LEU A 135 33.22 -9.06 -7.21
C LEU A 135 32.66 -8.01 -8.17
N VAL A 136 31.44 -8.25 -8.65
CA VAL A 136 30.53 -7.23 -9.19
C VAL A 136 29.42 -7.04 -8.16
N PHE A 137 29.04 -5.80 -7.87
CA PHE A 137 28.06 -5.47 -6.83
C PHE A 137 27.28 -4.21 -7.18
N ALA A 138 26.14 -3.99 -6.51
CA ALA A 138 25.35 -2.78 -6.64
C ALA A 138 25.73 -1.79 -5.53
N HIS A 139 26.12 -0.58 -5.90
CA HIS A 139 26.45 0.53 -5.00
C HIS A 139 25.36 1.60 -5.10
N ARG A 140 24.91 2.15 -3.97
CA ARG A 140 23.95 3.27 -3.94
C ARG A 140 24.49 4.52 -3.27
N VAL A 141 24.36 5.65 -3.98
CA VAL A 141 24.52 7.00 -3.40
C VAL A 141 23.39 7.92 -3.84
N ARG A 142 22.90 8.75 -2.91
CA ARG A 142 21.86 9.78 -3.12
C ARG A 142 20.54 9.27 -3.76
N GLU A 143 20.20 8.02 -3.46
CA GLU A 143 19.05 7.24 -3.99
C GLU A 143 19.17 6.78 -5.46
N GLN A 144 20.39 6.71 -6.02
CA GLN A 144 20.64 6.04 -7.31
C GLN A 144 21.53 4.80 -7.13
N TRP A 145 21.13 3.68 -7.73
CA TRP A 145 21.93 2.45 -7.78
C TRP A 145 22.76 2.33 -9.07
N GLY A 146 24.03 1.92 -8.95
CA GLY A 146 24.90 1.62 -10.09
C GLY A 146 25.81 0.41 -9.85
N LEU A 147 26.29 -0.23 -10.92
CA LEU A 147 27.12 -1.43 -10.81
C LEU A 147 28.62 -1.11 -10.74
N MET A 148 29.26 -1.68 -9.72
CA MET A 148 30.67 -1.51 -9.38
C MET A 148 31.40 -2.85 -9.38
N THR A 149 32.73 -2.82 -9.51
CA THR A 149 33.59 -3.99 -9.32
C THR A 149 34.75 -3.71 -8.38
N ILE A 150 35.18 -4.75 -7.67
CA ILE A 150 36.27 -4.69 -6.71
C ILE A 150 37.11 -5.99 -6.76
N ASN A 151 38.44 -5.83 -6.75
CA ASN A 151 39.37 -6.96 -6.69
C ASN A 151 39.47 -7.46 -5.24
N VAL A 152 39.14 -8.73 -4.98
CA VAL A 152 39.20 -9.29 -3.60
C VAL A 152 40.60 -9.78 -3.24
N ASP A 153 41.33 -10.25 -4.25
CA ASP A 153 42.68 -10.81 -4.16
C ASP A 153 43.69 -9.80 -4.75
N GLY A 154 44.51 -9.16 -3.90
CA GLY A 154 45.51 -8.19 -4.38
C GLY A 154 46.15 -7.24 -3.35
N SER A 155 45.59 -7.07 -2.14
CA SER A 155 46.20 -6.22 -1.11
C SER A 155 46.79 -7.00 0.06
N ALA A 156 47.98 -6.59 0.50
CA ALA A 156 48.50 -6.96 1.80
C ALA A 156 47.58 -6.43 2.91
N LEU A 157 47.50 -7.15 4.03
CA LEU A 157 46.74 -6.78 5.24
C LEU A 157 47.03 -5.33 5.66
N GLY A 158 46.17 -4.38 5.25
CA GLY A 158 46.30 -2.97 5.60
C GLY A 158 45.82 -1.94 4.56
N VAL A 159 45.59 -2.31 3.30
CA VAL A 159 45.11 -1.37 2.26
C VAL A 159 43.82 -1.87 1.59
N LEU A 160 42.83 -0.98 1.49
CA LEU A 160 41.53 -1.26 0.86
C LEU A 160 41.67 -1.27 -0.68
N PRO A 161 40.90 -2.10 -1.41
CA PRO A 161 41.03 -2.19 -2.85
C PRO A 161 40.41 -0.99 -3.58
N PRO A 162 40.85 -0.65 -4.80
CA PRO A 162 40.16 0.31 -5.65
C PRO A 162 38.78 -0.25 -6.07
N VAL A 163 37.80 0.64 -6.17
CA VAL A 163 36.47 0.36 -6.73
C VAL A 163 36.43 0.95 -8.13
N ASP A 164 36.21 0.11 -9.14
CA ASP A 164 36.06 0.53 -10.53
C ASP A 164 34.57 0.52 -10.94
N VAL A 165 34.19 1.45 -11.81
CA VAL A 165 32.81 1.53 -12.31
C VAL A 165 32.64 0.54 -13.46
N VAL A 166 31.65 -0.35 -13.35
CA VAL A 166 31.30 -1.29 -14.42
C VAL A 166 30.32 -0.64 -15.39
N ILE A 167 29.38 0.17 -14.87
CA ILE A 167 28.36 0.86 -15.68
C ILE A 167 28.09 2.28 -15.13
N ASP A 168 28.26 3.30 -15.97
CA ASP A 168 27.84 4.70 -15.72
C ASP A 168 26.55 4.96 -16.52
N THR A 169 25.38 4.91 -15.85
CA THR A 169 24.07 5.14 -16.48
C THR A 169 23.19 6.09 -15.68
N SER A 170 22.21 6.68 -16.35
CA SER A 170 21.15 7.50 -15.75
C SER A 170 19.95 6.67 -15.24
N ALA A 171 20.18 5.39 -14.94
CA ALA A 171 19.17 4.43 -14.49
C ALA A 171 19.55 3.88 -13.11
N ASP A 172 18.65 3.13 -12.50
CA ASP A 172 18.92 2.35 -11.28
C ASP A 172 19.27 0.92 -11.66
N GLU A 173 20.47 0.47 -11.30
CA GLU A 173 20.97 -0.87 -11.64
C GLU A 173 21.31 -1.71 -10.42
N GLN A 174 20.67 -2.88 -10.29
CA GLN A 174 20.68 -3.71 -9.06
C GLN A 174 20.80 -5.20 -9.37
N TYR A 175 21.00 -6.02 -8.33
CA TYR A 175 21.07 -7.49 -8.38
C TYR A 175 21.97 -8.04 -9.50
N PRO A 176 23.26 -7.65 -9.59
CA PRO A 176 24.17 -8.23 -10.57
C PRO A 176 24.38 -9.73 -10.30
N ALA A 177 24.37 -10.51 -11.36
CA ALA A 177 24.70 -11.93 -11.38
C ALA A 177 25.66 -12.18 -12.54
N VAL A 178 26.92 -12.49 -12.23
CA VAL A 178 27.94 -12.87 -13.22
C VAL A 178 27.67 -14.29 -13.71
N SER A 179 27.87 -14.53 -15.00
CA SER A 179 27.73 -15.87 -15.58
C SER A 179 28.85 -16.81 -15.10
N PRO A 180 28.60 -18.13 -14.94
CA PRO A 180 29.63 -19.11 -14.57
C PRO A 180 30.87 -19.14 -15.48
N ASP A 181 30.73 -18.72 -16.75
CA ASP A 181 31.83 -18.58 -17.71
C ASP A 181 32.63 -17.27 -17.57
N GLY A 182 32.19 -16.33 -16.73
CA GLY A 182 32.81 -15.03 -16.50
C GLY A 182 32.67 -14.01 -17.64
N THR A 183 31.93 -14.34 -18.70
CA THR A 183 31.85 -13.52 -19.93
C THR A 183 30.72 -12.50 -19.94
N ARG A 184 29.74 -12.64 -19.04
CA ARG A 184 28.49 -11.86 -19.03
C ARG A 184 28.09 -11.49 -17.61
N VAL A 185 27.32 -10.42 -17.50
CA VAL A 185 26.60 -10.04 -16.28
C VAL A 185 25.12 -9.85 -16.62
N ALA A 186 24.27 -10.50 -15.82
CA ALA A 186 22.83 -10.23 -15.76
C ALA A 186 22.57 -9.25 -14.62
N TYR A 187 21.63 -8.33 -14.77
CA TYR A 187 21.31 -7.30 -13.77
C TYR A 187 19.91 -6.76 -13.99
N VAL A 188 19.31 -6.17 -12.96
CA VAL A 188 18.04 -5.44 -13.05
C VAL A 188 18.34 -3.99 -13.42
N SER A 189 17.59 -3.39 -14.35
CA SER A 189 17.74 -1.98 -14.69
C SER A 189 16.41 -1.31 -15.04
N SER A 190 16.26 -0.04 -14.63
CA SER A 190 15.18 0.86 -15.05
C SER A 190 15.45 1.60 -16.39
N LEU A 191 16.47 1.17 -17.15
CA LEU A 191 16.88 1.77 -18.42
C LEU A 191 15.88 1.50 -19.57
N GLN A 192 15.45 2.58 -20.26
CA GLN A 192 14.57 2.55 -21.44
C GLN A 192 13.29 1.71 -21.30
N ASP A 193 12.27 2.33 -20.72
CA ASP A 193 10.91 1.82 -20.68
C ASP A 193 9.91 2.85 -21.29
N GLU A 194 8.88 2.34 -21.96
CA GLU A 194 7.72 3.09 -22.49
C GLU A 194 6.41 2.72 -21.74
N ARG A 195 6.46 1.90 -20.68
CA ARG A 195 5.33 1.09 -20.16
C ARG A 195 5.24 0.91 -18.63
N GLY A 196 6.21 1.42 -17.87
CA GLY A 196 6.47 1.31 -16.44
C GLY A 196 6.98 -0.06 -15.98
N GLY A 197 8.28 -0.22 -15.70
CA GLY A 197 8.85 -1.47 -15.14
C GLY A 197 10.34 -1.42 -14.75
N ASP A 198 10.77 -2.39 -13.95
CA ASP A 198 12.18 -2.77 -13.76
C ASP A 198 12.38 -4.10 -14.49
N ASP A 199 13.36 -4.21 -15.39
CA ASP A 199 13.56 -5.40 -16.23
C ASP A 199 14.91 -6.07 -15.96
N VAL A 200 15.05 -7.37 -16.24
CA VAL A 200 16.35 -8.03 -16.27
C VAL A 200 17.02 -7.86 -17.64
N TRP A 201 18.27 -7.44 -17.60
CA TRP A 201 19.15 -7.19 -18.72
C TRP A 201 20.40 -8.06 -18.62
N VAL A 202 21.02 -8.36 -19.76
CA VAL A 202 22.28 -9.09 -19.87
C VAL A 202 23.21 -8.35 -20.82
N ARG A 203 24.48 -8.21 -20.43
CA ARG A 203 25.55 -7.71 -21.31
C ARG A 203 26.82 -8.53 -21.18
N THR A 204 27.75 -8.33 -22.12
CA THR A 204 29.13 -8.81 -22.00
C THR A 204 29.84 -8.09 -20.85
N LEU A 205 30.60 -8.85 -20.06
CA LEU A 205 31.40 -8.31 -18.97
C LEU A 205 32.78 -7.92 -19.51
N GLU A 206 32.99 -6.62 -19.74
CA GLU A 206 34.28 -6.08 -20.15
C GLU A 206 35.21 -5.83 -18.95
N GLY A 207 36.47 -5.44 -19.22
CA GLY A 207 37.41 -5.01 -18.18
C GLY A 207 36.97 -3.69 -17.52
N PRO A 208 37.34 -3.44 -16.25
CA PRO A 208 36.94 -2.24 -15.53
C PRO A 208 37.43 -0.94 -16.18
N THR A 209 36.61 0.11 -16.09
CA THR A 209 37.00 1.49 -16.43
C THR A 209 37.32 2.24 -15.14
N ALA A 210 38.55 2.75 -15.02
CA ALA A 210 38.99 3.47 -13.84
C ALA A 210 38.22 4.81 -13.64
N LEU A 211 37.95 5.16 -12.39
CA LEU A 211 37.41 6.47 -12.01
C LEU A 211 38.36 7.61 -12.46
N PRO A 212 37.87 8.68 -13.12
CA PRO A 212 38.70 9.82 -13.47
C PRO A 212 39.22 10.55 -12.22
N GLU A 213 40.54 10.83 -12.17
CA GLU A 213 41.14 11.54 -11.04
C GLU A 213 40.48 12.90 -10.77
N GLY A 214 40.13 13.15 -9.50
CA GLY A 214 39.71 14.48 -9.03
C GLY A 214 38.24 14.84 -9.16
N ARG A 215 37.32 13.87 -9.29
CA ARG A 215 35.87 14.09 -9.13
C ARG A 215 35.24 13.04 -8.23
N ASP A 216 34.33 13.46 -7.36
CA ASP A 216 33.55 12.53 -6.52
C ASP A 216 32.68 11.60 -7.38
N TYR A 217 32.12 12.11 -8.49
CA TYR A 217 31.46 11.34 -9.55
C TYR A 217 31.66 12.04 -10.92
N PRO A 218 31.77 11.30 -12.04
CA PRO A 218 31.72 11.91 -13.36
C PRO A 218 30.35 12.55 -13.62
N ALA A 219 30.31 13.54 -14.51
CA ALA A 219 29.05 14.08 -15.02
C ALA A 219 28.69 13.32 -16.30
N ALA A 220 27.42 12.92 -16.42
CA ALA A 220 26.88 12.02 -17.44
C ALA A 220 27.60 12.11 -18.80
N ALA A 221 28.35 11.05 -19.14
CA ALA A 221 28.98 10.93 -20.45
C ALA A 221 27.91 10.69 -21.53
N SER A 222 27.92 11.50 -22.59
CA SER A 222 27.03 11.31 -23.72
C SER A 222 27.46 10.12 -24.58
N GLN A 223 26.53 9.18 -24.81
CA GLN A 223 26.56 8.16 -25.87
C GLN A 223 27.75 7.17 -25.82
N VAL A 224 27.56 6.07 -25.08
CA VAL A 224 28.19 4.78 -25.42
C VAL A 224 27.16 3.94 -26.19
N GLU A 225 27.49 3.51 -27.41
CA GLU A 225 26.57 2.80 -28.32
C GLU A 225 26.40 1.29 -28.01
N ASP A 226 26.73 0.83 -26.80
CA ASP A 226 26.60 -0.56 -26.39
C ASP A 226 25.26 -0.79 -25.66
N ARG A 227 24.30 -1.42 -26.34
CA ARG A 227 22.95 -1.66 -25.80
C ARG A 227 22.86 -3.04 -25.16
N PRO A 228 22.53 -3.16 -23.86
CA PRO A 228 22.31 -4.45 -23.22
C PRO A 228 21.11 -5.20 -23.82
N TRP A 229 21.09 -6.52 -23.68
CA TRP A 229 20.00 -7.38 -24.16
C TRP A 229 18.99 -7.66 -23.05
N ARG A 230 17.72 -7.30 -23.29
CA ARG A 230 16.62 -7.50 -22.35
C ARG A 230 16.15 -8.96 -22.36
N VAL A 231 16.01 -9.58 -21.19
CA VAL A 231 15.66 -11.00 -21.06
C VAL A 231 14.22 -11.29 -21.45
N THR A 232 13.29 -10.40 -21.09
CA THR A 232 11.86 -10.53 -21.42
C THR A 232 11.36 -9.32 -22.21
N ALA A 233 10.08 -9.35 -22.60
CA ALA A 233 9.36 -8.18 -23.08
C ALA A 233 8.02 -7.98 -22.33
N THR A 234 7.87 -8.67 -21.20
CA THR A 234 6.65 -8.71 -20.36
C THR A 234 6.54 -7.47 -19.49
N ARG A 235 5.33 -7.19 -19.01
CA ARG A 235 5.05 -6.06 -18.12
C ARG A 235 5.18 -6.52 -16.67
N GLY A 236 5.87 -5.74 -15.84
CA GLY A 236 6.09 -6.08 -14.44
C GLY A 236 7.33 -5.43 -13.83
N ARG A 237 7.70 -5.89 -12.64
CA ARG A 237 9.05 -5.72 -12.09
C ARG A 237 9.73 -7.07 -11.97
N GLU A 238 10.96 -7.14 -12.45
CA GLU A 238 11.79 -8.33 -12.41
C GLU A 238 12.95 -8.14 -11.42
N SER A 239 13.38 -9.20 -10.74
CA SER A 239 14.45 -9.13 -9.74
C SER A 239 15.16 -10.46 -9.51
N HIS A 240 16.30 -10.42 -8.80
CA HIS A 240 17.06 -11.59 -8.38
C HIS A 240 17.40 -12.57 -9.54
N PRO A 241 18.08 -12.11 -10.61
CA PRO A 241 18.54 -12.99 -11.69
C PRO A 241 19.57 -14.02 -11.16
N ALA A 242 19.44 -15.27 -11.60
CA ALA A 242 20.34 -16.37 -11.25
C ALA A 242 20.65 -17.24 -12.47
N TRP A 243 21.92 -17.38 -12.80
CA TRP A 243 22.40 -18.18 -13.94
C TRP A 243 22.31 -19.68 -13.67
N ASP A 244 21.94 -20.45 -14.70
CA ASP A 244 22.17 -21.88 -14.69
C ASP A 244 23.67 -22.21 -14.89
N PRO A 245 24.16 -23.38 -14.43
CA PRO A 245 25.60 -23.71 -14.48
C PRO A 245 26.22 -23.70 -15.87
N ALA A 246 25.40 -23.90 -16.92
CA ALA A 246 25.84 -23.86 -18.31
C ALA A 246 25.90 -22.43 -18.91
N ALA A 247 25.48 -21.41 -18.16
CA ALA A 247 25.34 -20.02 -18.62
C ALA A 247 24.46 -19.86 -19.88
N THR A 248 23.44 -20.72 -20.02
CA THR A 248 22.48 -20.77 -21.14
C THR A 248 21.08 -20.29 -20.75
N ARG A 249 20.76 -20.33 -19.45
CA ARG A 249 19.45 -19.98 -18.89
C ARG A 249 19.61 -19.08 -17.69
N LEU A 250 18.59 -18.28 -17.43
CA LEU A 250 18.48 -17.41 -16.27
C LEU A 250 17.14 -17.67 -15.57
N ALA A 251 17.17 -17.93 -14.28
CA ALA A 251 15.99 -17.87 -13.43
C ALA A 251 15.87 -16.47 -12.82
N PHE A 252 14.67 -15.94 -12.67
CA PHE A 252 14.43 -14.63 -12.05
C PHE A 252 13.05 -14.58 -11.40
N ALA A 253 12.92 -13.75 -10.37
CA ALA A 253 11.63 -13.40 -9.81
C ALA A 253 10.98 -12.31 -10.68
N ALA A 254 9.67 -12.37 -10.90
CA ALA A 254 8.94 -11.29 -11.54
C ALA A 254 7.56 -11.15 -10.90
N SER A 255 7.02 -9.92 -10.85
CA SER A 255 5.58 -9.72 -10.62
C SER A 255 4.93 -9.03 -11.81
N THR A 256 3.90 -9.66 -12.36
CA THR A 256 3.14 -9.23 -13.52
C THR A 256 1.68 -9.08 -13.09
N ASP A 257 1.08 -7.92 -13.37
CA ASP A 257 -0.31 -7.58 -13.00
C ASP A 257 -0.66 -7.75 -11.50
N GLY A 258 0.36 -7.74 -10.63
CA GLY A 258 0.23 -7.90 -9.18
C GLY A 258 0.39 -9.34 -8.66
N GLU A 259 0.47 -10.33 -9.54
CA GLU A 259 0.82 -11.71 -9.22
C GLU A 259 2.33 -11.90 -9.30
N GLY A 260 2.95 -12.48 -8.26
CA GLY A 260 4.40 -12.64 -8.14
C GLY A 260 4.85 -14.09 -8.29
N ALA A 261 5.85 -14.34 -9.14
CA ALA A 261 6.24 -15.67 -9.62
C ALA A 261 7.75 -15.80 -9.85
N VAL A 262 8.20 -17.02 -10.19
CA VAL A 262 9.56 -17.30 -10.68
C VAL A 262 9.51 -17.87 -12.09
N TRP A 263 10.35 -17.33 -12.97
CA TRP A 263 10.43 -17.66 -14.37
C TRP A 263 11.84 -18.11 -14.76
N VAL A 264 11.96 -18.92 -15.82
CA VAL A 264 13.23 -19.33 -16.42
C VAL A 264 13.24 -18.99 -17.91
N ALA A 265 14.19 -18.15 -18.35
CA ALA A 265 14.38 -17.79 -19.76
C ALA A 265 15.70 -18.33 -20.31
N ALA A 266 15.76 -18.55 -21.62
CA ALA A 266 17.02 -18.81 -22.33
C ALA A 266 17.75 -17.48 -22.64
N VAL A 267 19.08 -17.48 -22.62
CA VAL A 267 19.91 -16.28 -22.81
C VAL A 267 20.94 -16.49 -23.93
N PRO A 268 21.13 -15.52 -24.86
CA PRO A 268 22.16 -15.59 -25.89
C PRO A 268 23.59 -15.72 -25.33
N SER A 269 24.47 -16.34 -26.12
CA SER A 269 25.90 -16.41 -25.82
C SER A 269 26.56 -15.02 -25.94
N ALA A 270 27.69 -14.84 -25.25
CA ALA A 270 28.47 -13.59 -25.29
C ALA A 270 28.81 -13.15 -26.73
N ALA A 271 29.17 -14.10 -27.62
CA ALA A 271 29.43 -13.81 -29.02
C ALA A 271 28.18 -13.29 -29.76
N ALA A 272 27.00 -13.86 -29.54
CA ALA A 272 25.76 -13.41 -30.18
C ALA A 272 25.31 -12.01 -29.71
N LEU A 273 25.63 -11.66 -28.45
CA LEU A 273 25.46 -10.31 -27.91
C LEU A 273 26.43 -9.31 -28.58
N ALA A 274 27.74 -9.61 -28.54
CA ALA A 274 28.79 -8.75 -29.11
C ALA A 274 28.63 -8.52 -30.63
N GLU A 275 28.21 -9.53 -31.39
CA GLU A 275 27.94 -9.41 -32.82
C GLU A 275 26.62 -8.69 -33.16
N ARG A 276 25.83 -8.28 -32.16
CA ARG A 276 24.48 -7.67 -32.31
C ARG A 276 23.50 -8.56 -33.10
N ARG A 277 23.71 -9.88 -33.07
CA ARG A 277 22.89 -10.88 -33.78
C ARG A 277 21.76 -11.47 -32.94
N ALA A 278 21.74 -11.19 -31.63
CA ALA A 278 20.68 -11.61 -30.74
C ALA A 278 19.33 -10.97 -31.16
N PRO A 279 18.30 -11.75 -31.54
CA PRO A 279 16.98 -11.20 -31.80
C PRO A 279 16.35 -10.64 -30.51
N ARG A 280 15.37 -9.75 -30.65
CA ARG A 280 14.46 -9.42 -29.54
C ARG A 280 13.70 -10.68 -29.13
N PRO A 281 13.33 -10.85 -27.84
CA PRO A 281 12.54 -11.99 -27.38
C PRO A 281 11.31 -12.24 -28.27
N SER A 282 11.17 -13.44 -28.81
CA SER A 282 10.04 -13.87 -29.64
C SER A 282 9.09 -14.77 -28.85
N ALA A 283 7.87 -14.97 -29.35
CA ALA A 283 6.86 -15.79 -28.69
C ALA A 283 7.30 -17.25 -28.48
N ASP A 284 8.16 -17.78 -29.35
CA ASP A 284 8.69 -19.15 -29.26
C ASP A 284 9.82 -19.31 -28.22
N GLY A 285 10.32 -18.19 -27.67
CA GLY A 285 11.36 -18.13 -26.64
C GLY A 285 10.87 -17.60 -25.29
N ALA A 286 9.55 -17.67 -25.04
CA ALA A 286 8.94 -17.13 -23.83
C ALA A 286 9.48 -17.77 -22.53
N PRO A 287 9.63 -17.01 -21.43
CA PRO A 287 10.03 -17.55 -20.13
C PRO A 287 9.08 -18.65 -19.64
N ILE A 288 9.64 -19.70 -19.03
CA ILE A 288 8.89 -20.81 -18.44
C ILE A 288 8.56 -20.49 -16.98
N LEU A 289 7.28 -20.49 -16.61
CA LEU A 289 6.83 -20.37 -15.23
C LEU A 289 7.20 -21.63 -14.43
N VAL A 290 7.97 -21.48 -13.35
CA VAL A 290 8.42 -22.61 -12.50
C VAL A 290 7.89 -22.55 -11.06
N SER A 291 7.51 -21.37 -10.56
CA SER A 291 6.84 -21.20 -9.25
C SER A 291 5.78 -20.10 -9.36
N ARG A 292 4.61 -20.33 -8.76
CA ARG A 292 3.55 -19.30 -8.60
C ARG A 292 3.75 -18.41 -7.38
N LEU A 293 4.84 -18.60 -6.66
CA LEU A 293 5.21 -17.81 -5.49
C LEU A 293 6.44 -16.98 -5.83
N ARG A 294 6.39 -15.69 -5.52
CA ARG A 294 7.49 -14.73 -5.72
C ARG A 294 8.64 -15.13 -4.80
N SER A 295 9.73 -15.60 -5.37
CA SER A 295 10.87 -16.11 -4.61
C SER A 295 12.18 -15.75 -5.30
N GLN A 296 13.24 -15.48 -4.53
CA GLN A 296 14.60 -15.42 -5.07
C GLN A 296 15.02 -16.83 -5.50
N PRO A 297 15.40 -17.04 -6.77
CA PRO A 297 15.92 -18.32 -7.25
C PRO A 297 17.43 -18.45 -7.08
N ALA A 298 17.91 -19.66 -6.85
CA ALA A 298 19.31 -20.04 -6.99
C ALA A 298 19.43 -21.47 -7.56
N TRP A 299 20.20 -21.65 -8.64
CA TRP A 299 20.40 -22.94 -9.30
C TRP A 299 21.35 -23.84 -8.53
N SER A 300 20.99 -25.13 -8.43
CA SER A 300 21.93 -26.17 -8.05
C SER A 300 23.06 -26.30 -9.08
N PRO A 301 24.30 -26.69 -8.68
CA PRO A 301 25.43 -26.83 -9.61
C PRO A 301 25.24 -27.89 -10.72
N ASP A 302 24.29 -28.81 -10.57
CA ASP A 302 23.91 -29.76 -11.63
C ASP A 302 22.84 -29.22 -12.61
N GLY A 303 22.29 -28.03 -12.35
CA GLY A 303 21.32 -27.33 -13.20
C GLY A 303 19.93 -27.97 -13.23
N ARG A 304 19.58 -28.80 -12.23
CA ARG A 304 18.31 -29.55 -12.16
C ARG A 304 17.31 -29.03 -11.11
N VAL A 305 17.78 -28.33 -10.09
CA VAL A 305 16.98 -27.86 -8.95
C VAL A 305 17.13 -26.35 -8.80
N LEU A 306 16.03 -25.67 -8.51
CA LEU A 306 16.03 -24.31 -7.99
C LEU A 306 15.77 -24.34 -6.49
N LEU A 307 16.63 -23.66 -5.74
CA LEU A 307 16.38 -23.27 -4.37
C LEU A 307 15.65 -21.92 -4.41
N LEU A 308 14.51 -21.84 -3.73
CA LEU A 308 13.62 -20.68 -3.70
C LEU A 308 13.51 -20.15 -2.27
N ALA A 309 13.91 -18.89 -2.07
CA ALA A 309 13.66 -18.15 -0.83
C ALA A 309 12.51 -17.16 -1.06
N ASP A 310 11.39 -17.32 -0.35
CA ASP A 310 10.17 -16.57 -0.64
C ASP A 310 10.31 -15.07 -0.31
N LEU A 311 9.90 -14.23 -1.27
CA LEU A 311 9.95 -12.77 -1.20
C LEU A 311 8.59 -12.20 -0.78
N PRO A 312 8.55 -11.05 -0.08
CA PRO A 312 7.30 -10.40 0.29
C PRO A 312 6.57 -9.84 -0.95
N ALA A 313 5.27 -9.58 -0.79
CA ALA A 313 4.44 -8.93 -1.81
C ALA A 313 5.00 -7.55 -2.23
N GLU A 314 4.90 -7.26 -3.52
CA GLU A 314 5.66 -6.21 -4.21
C GLU A 314 4.95 -4.86 -4.31
N TRP A 315 4.49 -4.28 -3.18
CA TRP A 315 4.02 -2.89 -3.19
C TRP A 315 4.37 -2.11 -1.93
N PRO A 316 4.98 -0.93 -2.08
CA PRO A 316 4.68 0.24 -1.28
C PRO A 316 3.67 1.13 -2.05
N SER A 317 2.38 0.90 -1.81
CA SER A 317 1.52 2.08 -1.57
C SER A 317 2.03 2.76 -0.29
N TYR A 318 1.82 4.07 -0.12
CA TYR A 318 2.27 4.82 1.07
C TYR A 318 2.01 4.03 2.37
N ASN A 319 3.06 3.83 3.14
CA ASN A 319 3.14 2.83 4.19
C ASN A 319 3.31 3.42 5.61
N GLY A 320 3.27 4.75 5.74
CA GLY A 320 3.54 5.44 7.00
C GLY A 320 5.01 5.53 7.41
N ASN A 321 5.94 4.84 6.71
CA ASN A 321 7.37 4.92 6.95
C ASN A 321 8.08 5.63 5.79
N PRO A 322 8.36 6.95 5.88
CA PRO A 322 9.04 7.71 4.84
C PRO A 322 10.50 7.31 4.62
N ALA A 323 11.11 6.53 5.52
CA ALA A 323 12.46 6.00 5.37
C ALA A 323 12.52 4.67 4.60
N ARG A 324 11.37 4.02 4.30
CA ARG A 324 11.38 2.73 3.58
C ARG A 324 11.66 2.93 2.10
N GLN A 325 12.68 2.24 1.60
CA GLN A 325 13.08 2.30 0.20
C GLN A 325 12.49 1.14 -0.63
N PRO A 326 12.47 1.25 -1.97
CA PRO A 326 12.09 0.15 -2.86
C PRO A 326 12.96 -1.10 -2.62
N GLY A 327 12.38 -2.29 -2.76
CA GLY A 327 13.07 -3.55 -2.45
C GLY A 327 13.28 -3.84 -0.96
N GLU A 328 13.20 -2.83 -0.08
CA GLU A 328 13.41 -3.09 1.35
C GLU A 328 12.35 -4.03 1.94
N PRO A 329 12.79 -5.02 2.72
CA PRO A 329 11.95 -6.03 3.35
C PRO A 329 11.13 -5.47 4.52
N PRO A 330 10.08 -6.17 4.98
CA PRO A 330 9.50 -5.91 6.28
C PRO A 330 10.57 -6.06 7.38
N PRO A 331 10.47 -5.34 8.51
CA PRO A 331 11.32 -5.63 9.65
C PRO A 331 11.09 -7.05 10.22
N LEU A 332 9.89 -7.63 10.05
CA LEU A 332 9.50 -8.95 10.56
C LEU A 332 8.43 -9.67 9.69
N PHE A 333 8.27 -10.97 9.92
CA PHE A 333 7.63 -11.96 9.02
C PHE A 333 6.17 -11.69 8.68
N GLU A 334 5.74 -12.24 7.55
CA GLU A 334 4.36 -12.24 7.06
C GLU A 334 3.67 -13.57 7.43
N ARG A 335 2.41 -13.51 7.89
CA ARG A 335 1.64 -14.72 8.26
C ARG A 335 1.30 -15.52 7.01
N GLY A 336 1.94 -16.67 6.85
CA GLY A 336 1.67 -17.63 5.77
C GLY A 336 2.58 -17.43 4.55
N SER A 337 3.35 -18.47 4.22
CA SER A 337 4.23 -18.60 3.03
C SER A 337 5.33 -17.54 2.78
N GLY A 338 5.29 -16.36 3.41
CA GLY A 338 6.40 -15.40 3.31
C GLY A 338 7.67 -15.92 4.02
N PHE A 339 8.84 -15.74 3.39
CA PHE A 339 10.15 -16.07 3.96
C PHE A 339 10.35 -17.56 4.32
N THR A 340 9.82 -18.49 3.52
CA THR A 340 10.18 -19.91 3.61
C THR A 340 11.26 -20.29 2.60
N LEU A 341 11.93 -21.41 2.84
CA LEU A 341 12.95 -21.97 1.95
C LEU A 341 12.43 -23.29 1.36
N ARG A 342 12.40 -23.38 0.03
CA ARG A 342 11.86 -24.53 -0.70
C ARG A 342 12.78 -24.92 -1.86
N THR A 343 12.80 -26.19 -2.23
CA THR A 343 13.46 -26.66 -3.47
C THR A 343 12.41 -27.13 -4.45
N ILE A 344 12.59 -26.79 -5.74
CA ILE A 344 11.76 -27.29 -6.85
C ILE A 344 12.66 -27.90 -7.95
N PRO A 345 12.27 -29.00 -8.60
CA PRO A 345 12.92 -29.42 -9.84
C PRO A 345 12.56 -28.44 -10.96
N ALA A 346 13.54 -28.01 -11.77
CA ALA A 346 13.33 -27.03 -12.83
C ALA A 346 13.99 -27.45 -14.15
N PRO A 347 13.33 -27.29 -15.32
CA PRO A 347 12.00 -26.72 -15.54
C PRO A 347 10.89 -27.80 -15.60
N LEU A 348 10.25 -28.11 -14.47
CA LEU A 348 9.00 -28.89 -14.42
C LEU A 348 7.78 -27.96 -14.32
N PRO A 349 6.53 -28.47 -14.41
CA PRO A 349 5.32 -27.67 -14.17
C PRO A 349 5.35 -26.95 -12.81
N PRO A 350 4.65 -25.80 -12.66
CA PRO A 350 4.81 -24.93 -11.49
C PRO A 350 4.61 -25.66 -10.16
N ASP A 351 5.58 -25.48 -9.25
CA ASP A 351 5.61 -26.05 -7.89
C ASP A 351 5.51 -27.61 -7.82
N ALA A 352 5.61 -28.32 -8.95
CA ALA A 352 5.49 -29.77 -9.01
C ALA A 352 6.70 -30.47 -8.33
N GLY A 353 6.44 -31.10 -7.18
CA GLY A 353 7.50 -31.72 -6.37
C GLY A 353 8.25 -30.74 -5.47
N ALA A 354 7.67 -29.59 -5.16
CA ALA A 354 8.23 -28.65 -4.19
C ALA A 354 8.40 -29.28 -2.80
N VAL A 355 9.59 -29.16 -2.20
CA VAL A 355 9.90 -29.64 -0.84
C VAL A 355 10.37 -28.47 0.02
N GLY A 356 9.78 -28.31 1.21
CA GLY A 356 10.22 -27.32 2.19
C GLY A 356 11.46 -27.79 2.97
N VAL A 357 12.44 -26.91 3.15
CA VAL A 357 13.67 -27.22 3.89
C VAL A 357 13.43 -27.06 5.39
N THR A 358 13.84 -28.07 6.17
CA THR A 358 13.73 -28.07 7.64
C THR A 358 15.10 -28.15 8.27
N SER A 359 15.38 -27.37 9.31
CA SER A 359 16.67 -27.43 10.02
C SER A 359 16.51 -27.29 11.53
N ALA A 360 17.57 -27.62 12.27
CA ALA A 360 17.68 -27.51 13.72
C ALA A 360 18.36 -26.19 14.15
N ILE A 361 18.34 -25.14 13.32
CA ILE A 361 18.90 -23.83 13.70
C ILE A 361 18.17 -23.29 14.93
N THR A 362 18.94 -23.02 15.98
CA THR A 362 18.50 -22.25 17.14
C THR A 362 19.25 -20.90 17.14
N PRO A 363 18.62 -19.81 16.67
CA PRO A 363 19.17 -18.46 16.75
C PRO A 363 19.43 -18.05 18.20
N ASP A 364 20.47 -17.25 18.43
CA ASP A 364 20.77 -16.76 19.77
C ASP A 364 19.73 -15.74 20.29
N ALA A 365 19.72 -15.54 21.60
CA ALA A 365 18.78 -14.61 22.25
C ALA A 365 18.97 -13.14 21.80
N ALA A 366 20.17 -12.74 21.40
CA ALA A 366 20.43 -11.40 20.92
C ALA A 366 19.77 -11.16 19.55
N ARG A 367 19.83 -12.13 18.62
CA ARG A 367 19.12 -12.09 17.32
C ARG A 367 17.62 -11.91 17.50
N TRP A 368 16.99 -12.64 18.43
CA TRP A 368 15.57 -12.43 18.74
C TRP A 368 15.28 -11.02 19.28
N THR A 369 16.12 -10.50 20.18
CA THR A 369 15.94 -9.13 20.70
C THR A 369 16.23 -8.04 19.67
N LEU A 370 17.19 -8.23 18.76
CA LEU A 370 17.49 -7.30 17.67
C LEU A 370 16.30 -7.20 16.72
N ALA A 371 15.74 -8.34 16.32
CA ALA A 371 14.59 -8.40 15.44
C ALA A 371 13.34 -7.74 16.08
N PHE A 372 13.13 -7.92 17.39
CA PHE A 372 12.13 -7.19 18.18
C PHE A 372 12.41 -5.67 18.24
N ASP A 373 13.65 -5.30 18.61
CA ASP A 373 14.07 -3.92 18.81
C ASP A 373 13.97 -3.09 17.52
N ARG A 374 14.16 -3.69 16.33
CA ARG A 374 13.97 -2.98 15.05
C ARG A 374 12.52 -2.54 14.81
N THR A 375 11.53 -3.41 14.99
CA THR A 375 10.11 -3.00 14.86
C THR A 375 9.73 -1.98 15.93
N TRP A 376 10.29 -2.12 17.13
CA TRP A 376 10.09 -1.15 18.20
C TRP A 376 10.70 0.23 17.87
N GLN A 377 11.96 0.26 17.41
CA GLN A 377 12.71 1.46 17.06
C GLN A 377 12.08 2.16 15.86
N LEU A 378 11.65 1.41 14.83
CA LEU A 378 10.94 1.97 13.69
C LEU A 378 9.71 2.78 14.13
N LEU A 379 8.81 2.18 14.90
CA LEU A 379 7.62 2.88 15.39
C LEU A 379 7.97 4.02 16.36
N ARG A 380 9.06 3.90 17.13
CA ARG A 380 9.57 5.00 17.97
C ARG A 380 9.95 6.20 17.11
N ASP A 381 10.74 6.00 16.06
CA ASP A 381 11.25 7.08 15.22
C ASP A 381 10.16 7.69 14.33
N LEU A 382 9.14 6.93 13.96
CA LEU A 382 7.98 7.43 13.21
C LEU A 382 6.98 8.22 14.07
N TYR A 383 6.67 7.74 15.27
CA TYR A 383 5.46 8.14 16.00
C TYR A 383 5.66 8.46 17.47
N TYR A 384 6.68 7.90 18.11
CA TYR A 384 6.84 7.94 19.56
C TYR A 384 8.19 8.56 19.97
N GLN A 385 8.60 9.62 19.28
CA GLN A 385 9.84 10.36 19.54
C GLN A 385 9.82 11.10 20.89
N ALA A 386 8.65 11.60 21.34
CA ALA A 386 8.50 12.40 22.55
C ALA A 386 7.09 12.29 23.18
N GLY A 387 6.96 12.80 24.41
CA GLY A 387 5.67 12.94 25.11
C GLY A 387 5.15 11.66 25.78
N PRO A 388 3.89 11.67 26.28
CA PRO A 388 3.33 10.56 27.05
C PRO A 388 3.28 9.23 26.28
N SER A 389 2.99 9.27 24.98
CA SER A 389 2.99 8.07 24.13
C SER A 389 4.39 7.47 23.99
N ALA A 390 5.45 8.29 23.91
CA ALA A 390 6.83 7.80 23.95
C ALA A 390 7.14 7.08 25.26
N THR A 391 6.75 7.65 26.41
CA THR A 391 6.93 7.00 27.72
C THR A 391 6.17 5.67 27.80
N ALA A 392 4.95 5.59 27.26
CA ALA A 392 4.18 4.35 27.18
C ALA A 392 4.80 3.32 26.22
N TRP A 393 5.45 3.77 25.14
CA TRP A 393 6.12 2.91 24.16
C TRP A 393 7.42 2.30 24.71
N GLU A 394 8.23 3.05 25.46
CA GLU A 394 9.37 2.53 26.21
C GLU A 394 8.92 1.49 27.25
N ALA A 395 7.90 1.81 28.08
CA ALA A 395 7.38 0.89 29.08
C ALA A 395 6.83 -0.43 28.47
N LEU A 396 6.26 -0.36 27.26
CA LEU A 396 5.80 -1.55 26.53
C LEU A 396 6.98 -2.39 26.01
N ARG A 397 8.07 -1.75 25.57
CA ARG A 397 9.33 -2.40 25.20
C ARG A 397 9.91 -3.18 26.38
N ASP A 398 10.13 -2.53 27.51
CA ASP A 398 10.75 -3.13 28.70
C ASP A 398 9.95 -4.35 29.20
N ARG A 399 8.63 -4.33 29.03
CA ARG A 399 7.72 -5.43 29.40
C ARG A 399 7.75 -6.61 28.42
N LEU A 400 8.06 -6.40 27.14
CA LEU A 400 7.98 -7.42 26.09
C LEU A 400 9.35 -7.92 25.59
N ARG A 401 10.39 -7.08 25.63
CA ARG A 401 11.76 -7.43 25.23
C ARG A 401 12.35 -8.63 25.99
N PRO A 402 12.10 -8.83 27.31
CA PRO A 402 12.53 -10.05 28.01
C PRO A 402 11.84 -11.32 27.48
N LYS A 403 10.60 -11.21 26.97
CA LYS A 403 9.91 -12.34 26.32
C LYS A 403 10.55 -12.65 24.96
N ALA A 404 10.91 -11.62 24.20
CA ALA A 404 11.61 -11.79 22.92
C ALA A 404 12.96 -12.51 23.13
N ALA A 405 13.72 -12.14 24.17
CA ALA A 405 14.97 -12.82 24.54
C ALA A 405 14.77 -14.31 24.92
N ALA A 406 13.58 -14.67 25.42
CA ALA A 406 13.24 -16.03 25.83
C ALA A 406 12.56 -16.87 24.73
N ALA A 407 12.34 -16.30 23.53
CA ALA A 407 11.66 -16.96 22.43
C ALA A 407 12.44 -18.19 21.91
N ARG A 408 11.71 -19.25 21.58
CA ARG A 408 12.26 -20.55 21.13
C ARG A 408 11.96 -20.86 19.66
N SER A 409 11.40 -19.88 18.94
CA SER A 409 11.04 -19.98 17.51
C SER A 409 10.66 -18.61 16.95
N GLY A 410 10.76 -18.45 15.62
CA GLY A 410 10.29 -17.25 14.91
C GLY A 410 8.80 -16.99 15.14
N ALA A 411 7.98 -18.05 15.19
CA ALA A 411 6.54 -17.95 15.45
C ALA A 411 6.20 -17.53 16.90
N GLU A 412 7.13 -17.65 17.84
CA GLU A 412 6.97 -17.12 19.21
C GLU A 412 7.38 -15.63 19.28
N LEU A 413 8.52 -15.27 18.67
CA LEU A 413 8.90 -13.85 18.50
C LEU A 413 7.79 -13.07 17.77
N GLU A 414 7.25 -13.63 16.69
CA GLU A 414 6.15 -13.07 15.91
C GLU A 414 4.94 -12.72 16.79
N ARG A 415 4.53 -13.63 17.68
CA ARG A 415 3.40 -13.39 18.60
C ARG A 415 3.72 -12.31 19.64
N ILE A 416 4.98 -12.20 20.08
CA ILE A 416 5.43 -11.13 21.00
C ILE A 416 5.41 -9.76 20.30
N VAL A 417 5.75 -9.72 19.01
CA VAL A 417 5.71 -8.50 18.20
C VAL A 417 4.29 -8.13 17.79
N ASP A 418 3.42 -9.09 17.50
CA ASP A 418 1.99 -8.83 17.31
C ASP A 418 1.39 -8.24 18.60
N ASP A 419 1.79 -8.70 19.81
CA ASP A 419 1.37 -8.09 21.09
C ASP A 419 1.93 -6.67 21.28
N LEU A 420 3.16 -6.39 20.81
CA LEU A 420 3.75 -5.04 20.79
C LEU A 420 2.94 -4.09 19.89
N VAL A 421 2.67 -4.48 18.65
CA VAL A 421 1.95 -3.66 17.65
C VAL A 421 0.46 -3.49 18.00
N ALA A 422 -0.19 -4.53 18.53
CA ALA A 422 -1.60 -4.46 18.95
C ALA A 422 -1.82 -3.54 20.16
N ARG A 423 -0.85 -3.48 21.09
CA ARG A 423 -0.92 -2.69 22.34
C ARG A 423 -0.25 -1.32 22.28
N GLN A 424 0.29 -0.92 21.13
CA GLN A 424 0.91 0.40 21.00
C GLN A 424 -0.04 1.52 21.45
N PRO A 425 0.48 2.61 22.06
CA PRO A 425 -0.32 3.73 22.54
C PRO A 425 -0.96 4.51 21.37
N LEU A 426 -1.61 5.64 21.66
CA LEU A 426 -2.07 6.54 20.60
C LEU A 426 -0.86 7.25 19.97
N VAL A 427 -0.78 7.25 18.65
CA VAL A 427 0.21 8.00 17.87
C VAL A 427 0.00 9.49 18.06
N ARG A 428 -1.26 9.95 18.04
CA ARG A 428 -1.61 11.35 18.25
C ARG A 428 -2.33 11.54 19.58
N THR A 429 -2.09 12.67 20.23
CA THR A 429 -2.89 13.08 21.38
C THR A 429 -4.24 13.62 20.87
N PRO A 430 -5.39 13.29 21.49
CA PRO A 430 -6.68 13.87 21.11
C PRO A 430 -6.66 15.40 21.26
N ILE A 431 -7.17 16.12 20.27
CA ILE A 431 -7.22 17.59 20.26
C ILE A 431 -8.67 18.02 20.52
N SER A 432 -8.88 18.98 21.43
CA SER A 432 -10.22 19.50 21.73
C SER A 432 -10.32 21.03 21.64
N SER A 433 -11.53 21.54 21.39
CA SER A 433 -11.89 22.96 21.46
C SER A 433 -13.24 23.16 22.17
N GLN A 434 -13.48 24.39 22.65
CA GLN A 434 -14.77 24.89 23.14
C GLN A 434 -15.49 25.82 22.13
N ASP A 435 -14.85 26.13 20.99
CA ASP A 435 -15.36 27.09 20.00
C ASP A 435 -15.58 26.45 18.64
N GLY A 436 -14.58 25.73 18.14
CA GLY A 436 -14.60 25.15 16.81
C GLY A 436 -13.39 24.28 16.50
N MET A 437 -13.57 23.40 15.52
CA MET A 437 -12.60 22.38 15.17
C MET A 437 -12.61 22.13 13.66
N VAL A 438 -11.42 22.06 13.07
CA VAL A 438 -11.21 21.67 11.67
C VAL A 438 -10.31 20.46 11.65
N VAL A 439 -10.70 19.41 10.93
CA VAL A 439 -9.86 18.24 10.67
C VAL A 439 -9.92 17.90 9.19
N SER A 440 -8.76 17.81 8.53
CA SER A 440 -8.66 17.53 7.10
C SER A 440 -7.42 16.70 6.76
N GLY A 441 -7.33 16.30 5.49
CA GLY A 441 -6.30 15.41 4.98
C GLY A 441 -4.85 15.91 5.10
N HIS A 442 -4.66 17.23 5.25
CA HIS A 442 -3.36 17.91 5.30
C HIS A 442 -3.37 19.13 6.24
N ARG A 443 -2.28 19.31 7.01
CA ARG A 443 -2.12 20.40 7.99
C ARG A 443 -2.48 21.79 7.47
N LEU A 444 -1.87 22.21 6.35
CA LEU A 444 -2.07 23.56 5.79
C LEU A 444 -3.52 23.84 5.38
N ALA A 445 -4.28 22.80 4.99
CA ALA A 445 -5.70 22.95 4.68
C ALA A 445 -6.56 23.06 5.95
N SER A 446 -6.22 22.31 7.01
CA SER A 446 -6.88 22.47 8.32
C SER A 446 -6.63 23.87 8.91
N GLU A 447 -5.41 24.39 8.79
CA GLU A 447 -5.05 25.74 9.21
C GLU A 447 -5.79 26.83 8.42
N ALA A 448 -6.01 26.63 7.11
CA ALA A 448 -6.80 27.54 6.28
C ALA A 448 -8.25 27.66 6.79
N GLY A 449 -8.92 26.54 7.04
CA GLY A 449 -10.28 26.54 7.61
C GLY A 449 -10.34 27.11 9.03
N ALA A 450 -9.39 26.72 9.89
CA ALA A 450 -9.35 27.18 11.28
C ALA A 450 -9.14 28.70 11.37
N ARG A 451 -8.33 29.28 10.46
CA ARG A 451 -8.14 30.73 10.34
C ARG A 451 -9.44 31.46 9.98
N VAL A 452 -10.23 30.92 9.05
CA VAL A 452 -11.55 31.48 8.68
C VAL A 452 -12.53 31.41 9.86
N LEU A 453 -12.58 30.30 10.61
CA LEU A 453 -13.38 30.21 11.83
C LEU A 453 -12.93 31.20 12.91
N ALA A 454 -11.63 31.34 13.16
CA ALA A 454 -11.07 32.27 14.14
C ALA A 454 -11.41 33.74 13.79
N GLN A 455 -11.37 34.08 12.50
CA GLN A 455 -11.75 35.40 11.99
C GLN A 455 -13.28 35.61 11.89
N GLY A 456 -14.08 34.72 12.48
CA GLY A 456 -15.52 34.89 12.65
C GLY A 456 -16.38 34.39 11.49
N GLY A 457 -15.84 33.57 10.57
CA GLY A 457 -16.62 32.83 9.58
C GLY A 457 -17.40 31.67 10.21
N ASN A 458 -18.31 31.07 9.46
CA ASN A 458 -19.02 29.86 9.89
C ASN A 458 -18.33 28.58 9.38
N ILE A 459 -18.87 27.41 9.75
CA ILE A 459 -18.32 26.11 9.35
C ILE A 459 -18.30 25.90 7.83
N VAL A 460 -19.17 26.57 7.07
CA VAL A 460 -19.26 26.46 5.61
C VAL A 460 -18.17 27.30 4.94
N ASP A 461 -17.98 28.54 5.39
CA ASP A 461 -16.87 29.40 4.96
C ASP A 461 -15.53 28.67 5.14
N ALA A 462 -15.33 28.05 6.31
CA ALA A 462 -14.14 27.29 6.62
C ALA A 462 -13.99 26.00 5.79
N ALA A 463 -15.09 25.29 5.52
CA ALA A 463 -15.10 24.12 4.64
C ALA A 463 -14.70 24.46 3.19
N ILE A 464 -15.11 25.63 2.68
CA ILE A 464 -14.72 26.14 1.36
C ILE A 464 -13.20 26.39 1.31
N ALA A 465 -12.65 27.07 2.34
CA ALA A 465 -11.22 27.32 2.44
C ALA A 465 -10.40 26.01 2.55
N VAL A 466 -10.88 25.02 3.31
CA VAL A 466 -10.29 23.68 3.38
C VAL A 466 -10.33 22.99 2.01
N SER A 467 -11.47 22.99 1.32
CA SER A 467 -11.65 22.32 0.02
C SER A 467 -10.67 22.83 -1.03
N PHE A 468 -10.55 24.16 -1.21
CA PHE A 468 -9.62 24.72 -2.18
C PHE A 468 -8.16 24.50 -1.76
N ALA A 469 -7.84 24.57 -0.47
CA ALA A 469 -6.48 24.31 0.00
C ALA A 469 -6.07 22.85 -0.22
N LEU A 470 -6.95 21.87 0.07
CA LEU A 470 -6.73 20.44 -0.21
C LEU A 470 -6.45 20.20 -1.69
N GLY A 471 -7.12 20.92 -2.59
CA GLY A 471 -6.84 20.83 -4.03
C GLY A 471 -5.42 21.23 -4.45
N VAL A 472 -4.67 21.95 -3.59
CA VAL A 472 -3.29 22.40 -3.82
C VAL A 472 -2.26 21.52 -3.10
N VAL A 473 -2.59 21.06 -1.88
CA VAL A 473 -1.68 20.29 -1.00
C VAL A 473 -1.87 18.77 -1.05
N GLU A 474 -3.02 18.30 -1.55
CA GLU A 474 -3.30 16.90 -1.93
C GLU A 474 -3.87 16.83 -3.36
N PRO A 475 -3.16 17.38 -4.37
CA PRO A 475 -3.63 17.40 -5.76
C PRO A 475 -3.74 15.99 -6.35
N ASP A 476 -3.08 14.99 -5.74
CA ASP A 476 -3.21 13.58 -6.05
C ASP A 476 -4.59 13.01 -5.69
N ALA A 477 -5.25 13.55 -4.66
CA ALA A 477 -6.46 12.95 -4.08
C ALA A 477 -7.73 13.72 -4.41
N SER A 478 -7.65 15.05 -4.57
CA SER A 478 -8.78 15.93 -4.81
C SER A 478 -8.37 17.24 -5.49
N GLY A 479 -9.32 17.98 -6.06
CA GLY A 479 -9.07 19.31 -6.61
C GLY A 479 -10.27 19.82 -7.41
N ILE A 480 -10.14 20.98 -8.05
CA ILE A 480 -11.25 21.57 -8.83
C ILE A 480 -11.64 20.74 -10.06
N GLY A 481 -10.75 19.85 -10.54
CA GLY A 481 -11.04 18.86 -11.58
C GLY A 481 -11.79 17.60 -11.08
N GLY A 482 -12.16 17.57 -9.80
CA GLY A 482 -12.84 16.45 -9.15
C GLY A 482 -14.31 16.70 -8.80
N ASP A 483 -14.80 15.87 -7.89
CA ASP A 483 -16.18 15.85 -7.42
C ASP A 483 -16.29 15.52 -5.93
N GLY A 484 -17.50 15.56 -5.37
CA GLY A 484 -17.74 15.08 -4.02
C GLY A 484 -19.18 15.19 -3.54
N MET A 485 -19.33 14.94 -2.24
CA MET A 485 -20.57 15.17 -1.49
C MET A 485 -20.24 15.76 -0.12
N ALA A 486 -21.07 16.71 0.32
CA ALA A 486 -21.00 17.31 1.65
C ALA A 486 -22.30 17.05 2.42
N LEU A 487 -22.20 16.44 3.61
CA LEU A 487 -23.31 16.33 4.55
C LEU A 487 -23.22 17.51 5.52
N LEU A 488 -24.23 18.38 5.49
CA LEU A 488 -24.33 19.60 6.30
C LEU A 488 -25.45 19.47 7.32
N PHE A 489 -25.12 19.68 8.59
CA PHE A 489 -26.07 19.83 9.69
C PHE A 489 -25.84 21.19 10.36
N LEU A 490 -26.85 22.05 10.36
CA LEU A 490 -26.87 23.26 11.18
C LEU A 490 -27.79 23.02 12.38
N ASN A 491 -27.44 23.59 13.53
CA ASN A 491 -28.23 23.47 14.74
C ASN A 491 -29.67 23.98 14.51
N GLY A 492 -30.66 23.20 14.97
CA GLY A 492 -32.08 23.43 14.71
C GLY A 492 -32.62 22.78 13.42
N MET A 493 -31.79 22.16 12.58
CA MET A 493 -32.26 21.32 11.48
C MET A 493 -32.94 20.04 12.00
N ARG A 494 -34.03 19.61 11.33
CA ARG A 494 -34.74 18.35 11.63
C ARG A 494 -34.02 17.11 11.10
N GLU A 495 -33.29 17.27 10.00
CA GLU A 495 -32.39 16.30 9.38
C GLU A 495 -31.27 17.08 8.67
N PRO A 496 -30.06 16.52 8.49
CA PRO A 496 -29.03 17.15 7.69
C PRO A 496 -29.41 17.17 6.20
N VAL A 497 -28.81 18.07 5.43
CA VAL A 497 -28.89 18.11 3.96
C VAL A 497 -27.61 17.56 3.35
N VAL A 498 -27.70 16.82 2.24
CA VAL A 498 -26.54 16.43 1.44
C VAL A 498 -26.47 17.30 0.19
N ILE A 499 -25.34 17.97 0.01
CA ILE A 499 -25.00 18.71 -1.20
C ILE A 499 -24.26 17.74 -2.13
N ASP A 500 -24.94 17.30 -3.18
CA ASP A 500 -24.42 16.46 -4.26
C ASP A 500 -23.83 17.34 -5.36
N TYR A 501 -22.50 17.37 -5.41
CA TYR A 501 -21.70 17.95 -6.48
C TYR A 501 -20.84 16.86 -7.14
N LYS A 502 -21.46 15.70 -7.39
CA LYS A 502 -20.86 14.63 -8.20
C LYS A 502 -20.58 15.10 -9.62
N ASP A 503 -19.51 14.56 -10.19
CA ASP A 503 -19.19 14.71 -11.61
C ASP A 503 -20.30 14.13 -12.49
N GLN A 504 -20.38 14.60 -13.74
CA GLN A 504 -21.31 14.09 -14.75
C GLN A 504 -20.54 13.59 -15.97
N SER A 505 -20.97 12.47 -16.56
CA SER A 505 -20.47 12.04 -17.87
C SER A 505 -20.79 13.10 -18.96
N PRO A 506 -19.86 13.42 -19.87
CA PRO A 506 -20.14 14.37 -20.95
C PRO A 506 -21.27 13.91 -21.90
N ILE A 507 -21.88 14.84 -22.64
CA ILE A 507 -22.89 14.59 -23.67
C ILE A 507 -22.42 13.50 -24.65
N HIS A 508 -21.14 13.55 -25.01
CA HIS A 508 -20.52 12.64 -25.96
C HIS A 508 -19.99 11.33 -25.35
N ALA A 509 -20.18 11.09 -24.04
CA ALA A 509 -19.88 9.82 -23.38
C ALA A 509 -20.93 8.74 -23.70
N THR A 510 -20.97 8.32 -24.96
CA THR A 510 -21.88 7.29 -25.47
C THR A 510 -21.14 5.99 -25.76
N LEU A 511 -21.84 4.86 -25.68
CA LEU A 511 -21.30 3.52 -26.02
C LEU A 511 -20.86 3.37 -27.49
N THR A 512 -21.09 4.39 -28.33
CA THR A 512 -20.68 4.46 -29.74
C THR A 512 -19.50 5.40 -29.99
N ASN A 513 -19.06 6.17 -28.99
CA ASN A 513 -17.91 7.05 -29.12
C ASN A 513 -16.61 6.25 -28.95
N ALA A 514 -15.83 6.09 -30.02
CA ALA A 514 -14.58 5.33 -29.96
C ALA A 514 -13.51 5.98 -29.05
N ALA A 515 -13.54 7.30 -28.83
CA ALA A 515 -12.51 8.01 -28.06
C ALA A 515 -12.47 7.60 -26.57
N ILE A 516 -13.60 7.14 -26.02
CA ILE A 516 -13.67 6.69 -24.61
C ILE A 516 -13.27 5.23 -24.42
N PHE A 517 -12.96 4.49 -25.50
CA PHE A 517 -12.60 3.08 -25.44
C PHE A 517 -11.15 2.83 -25.87
N ARG A 518 -10.43 2.02 -25.10
CA ARG A 518 -9.13 1.44 -25.44
C ARG A 518 -9.22 -0.05 -25.20
N GLU A 519 -8.90 -0.86 -26.20
CA GLU A 519 -8.96 -2.35 -26.12
C GLU A 519 -10.34 -2.88 -25.65
N GLY A 520 -11.43 -2.21 -26.05
CA GLY A 520 -12.80 -2.58 -25.68
C GLY A 520 -13.21 -2.20 -24.25
N ARG A 521 -12.35 -1.53 -23.48
CA ARG A 521 -12.60 -1.08 -22.11
C ARG A 521 -12.65 0.45 -22.06
N LEU A 522 -13.36 1.03 -21.09
CA LEU A 522 -13.33 2.48 -20.88
C LEU A 522 -11.92 2.94 -20.47
N VAL A 523 -11.48 4.06 -21.01
CA VAL A 523 -10.19 4.68 -20.70
C VAL A 523 -10.07 5.04 -19.21
N ASN A 524 -8.86 4.89 -18.67
CA ASN A 524 -8.53 5.10 -17.26
C ASN A 524 -7.66 6.36 -17.03
N ASP A 525 -6.91 6.75 -18.06
CA ASP A 525 -5.95 7.85 -18.11
C ASP A 525 -6.20 8.77 -19.32
N GLY A 526 -5.74 10.01 -19.22
CA GLY A 526 -5.79 11.00 -20.29
C GLY A 526 -7.11 11.78 -20.40
N PRO A 527 -7.20 12.74 -21.33
CA PRO A 527 -8.28 13.71 -21.40
C PRO A 527 -9.66 13.08 -21.65
N ALA A 528 -9.71 11.96 -22.40
CA ALA A 528 -10.94 11.21 -22.65
C ALA A 528 -11.55 10.54 -21.39
N ALA A 529 -10.78 10.33 -20.32
CA ALA A 529 -11.26 9.69 -19.09
C ALA A 529 -11.97 10.65 -18.12
N ALA A 530 -11.94 11.95 -18.39
CA ALA A 530 -12.47 12.98 -17.51
C ALA A 530 -14.00 13.11 -17.63
N ASN A 531 -14.67 13.11 -16.48
CA ASN A 531 -16.04 13.60 -16.35
C ASN A 531 -16.07 15.07 -15.94
N ILE A 532 -17.21 15.73 -16.15
CA ILE A 532 -17.45 17.16 -15.87
C ILE A 532 -17.25 17.45 -14.38
N PRO A 533 -16.27 18.27 -13.95
CA PRO A 533 -15.95 18.48 -12.54
C PRO A 533 -17.01 19.27 -11.77
N GLY A 534 -17.27 18.88 -10.51
CA GLY A 534 -18.33 19.45 -9.67
C GLY A 534 -17.87 20.35 -8.52
N VAL A 535 -16.60 20.28 -8.10
CA VAL A 535 -16.10 20.92 -6.87
C VAL A 535 -16.33 22.43 -6.83
N VAL A 536 -16.06 23.14 -7.94
CA VAL A 536 -16.21 24.61 -7.99
C VAL A 536 -17.66 25.02 -7.77
N ALA A 537 -18.60 24.38 -8.46
CA ALA A 537 -20.03 24.64 -8.31
C ALA A 537 -20.54 24.23 -6.91
N GLY A 538 -20.06 23.10 -6.36
CA GLY A 538 -20.42 22.65 -5.01
C GLY A 538 -20.05 23.67 -3.93
N MET A 539 -18.83 24.21 -4.00
CA MET A 539 -18.36 25.23 -3.05
C MET A 539 -19.06 26.60 -3.25
N ASP A 540 -19.37 26.99 -4.49
CA ASP A 540 -20.11 28.22 -4.83
C ASP A 540 -21.60 28.15 -4.43
N HIS A 541 -22.22 26.97 -4.54
CA HIS A 541 -23.55 26.71 -3.98
C HIS A 541 -23.56 26.82 -2.45
N LEU A 542 -22.59 26.18 -1.78
CA LEU A 542 -22.40 26.29 -0.33
C LEU A 542 -22.19 27.73 0.12
N HIS A 543 -21.33 28.50 -0.56
CA HIS A 543 -21.05 29.91 -0.23
C HIS A 543 -22.32 30.77 -0.31
N ARG A 544 -23.04 30.70 -1.43
CA ARG A 544 -24.21 31.55 -1.68
C ARG A 544 -25.42 31.22 -0.82
N ARG A 545 -25.56 29.96 -0.37
CA ARG A 545 -26.76 29.48 0.35
C ARG A 545 -26.55 29.29 1.85
N TYR A 546 -25.32 29.00 2.29
CA TYR A 546 -25.00 28.67 3.68
C TYR A 546 -23.74 29.37 4.23
N GLY A 547 -23.01 30.17 3.43
CA GLY A 547 -21.89 30.99 3.93
C GLY A 547 -22.35 32.07 4.91
N SER A 548 -21.45 32.59 5.74
CA SER A 548 -21.83 33.58 6.78
C SER A 548 -22.16 34.98 6.26
N GLY A 549 -21.88 35.25 4.98
CA GLY A 549 -21.90 36.60 4.39
C GLY A 549 -20.77 37.52 4.88
N ARG A 550 -19.87 37.07 5.76
CA ARG A 550 -18.74 37.86 6.28
C ARG A 550 -17.49 37.78 5.40
N PHE A 551 -17.34 36.70 4.64
CA PHE A 551 -16.21 36.45 3.76
C PHE A 551 -16.64 36.48 2.30
N SER A 552 -15.93 37.24 1.47
CA SER A 552 -16.06 37.14 0.03
C SER A 552 -15.47 35.83 -0.47
N TRP A 553 -15.95 35.37 -1.63
CA TRP A 553 -15.41 34.21 -2.35
C TRP A 553 -13.88 34.30 -2.51
N THR A 554 -13.38 35.49 -2.88
CA THR A 554 -11.95 35.78 -3.01
C THR A 554 -11.18 35.57 -1.71
N GLN A 555 -11.73 35.97 -0.55
CA GLN A 555 -11.08 35.79 0.75
C GLN A 555 -11.01 34.32 1.16
N LEU A 556 -12.02 33.51 0.84
CA LEU A 556 -12.03 32.07 1.13
C LEU A 556 -11.04 31.28 0.25
N MET A 557 -10.81 31.73 -1.00
CA MET A 557 -9.83 31.12 -1.91
C MET A 557 -8.39 31.60 -1.67
N ALA A 558 -8.18 32.73 -0.99
CA ALA A 558 -6.85 33.33 -0.79
C ALA A 558 -5.79 32.38 -0.19
N PRO A 559 -6.09 31.51 0.80
CA PRO A 559 -5.11 30.55 1.32
C PRO A 559 -4.62 29.56 0.25
N ALA A 560 -5.54 29.04 -0.58
CA ALA A 560 -5.20 28.12 -1.66
C ALA A 560 -4.38 28.81 -2.76
N ILE A 561 -4.73 30.05 -3.11
CA ILE A 561 -3.98 30.85 -4.07
C ILE A 561 -2.53 31.07 -3.61
N ALA A 562 -2.33 31.42 -2.33
CA ALA A 562 -0.99 31.61 -1.76
C ALA A 562 -0.18 30.31 -1.74
N LEU A 563 -0.77 29.20 -1.27
CA LEU A 563 -0.12 27.89 -1.29
C LEU A 563 0.29 27.45 -2.71
N ALA A 564 -0.50 27.81 -3.72
CA ALA A 564 -0.21 27.48 -5.11
C ALA A 564 0.86 28.40 -5.74
N SER A 565 0.91 29.70 -5.40
CA SER A 565 1.90 30.62 -5.99
C SER A 565 3.23 30.67 -5.26
N ASP A 566 3.18 30.69 -3.93
CA ASP A 566 4.34 30.94 -3.07
C ASP A 566 5.02 29.61 -2.73
N GLY A 567 4.26 28.52 -2.81
CA GLY A 567 4.67 27.16 -2.56
C GLY A 567 4.48 26.71 -1.12
N TYR A 568 4.75 25.43 -0.88
CA TYR A 568 4.79 24.83 0.44
C TYR A 568 5.85 23.72 0.50
N GLU A 569 6.32 23.43 1.71
CA GLU A 569 7.22 22.31 1.97
C GLU A 569 6.45 20.99 1.86
N LEU A 570 6.95 20.06 1.05
CA LEU A 570 6.37 18.74 0.86
C LEU A 570 6.59 17.83 2.07
N ASP A 571 5.54 17.16 2.53
CA ASP A 571 5.68 15.91 3.27
C ASP A 571 5.94 14.73 2.32
N GLU A 572 6.06 13.50 2.81
CA GLU A 572 6.32 12.32 1.95
C GLU A 572 5.06 11.74 1.28
N THR A 573 3.85 12.17 1.66
CA THR A 573 2.59 11.66 1.10
C THR A 573 2.49 11.98 -0.39
N LEU A 574 2.66 13.25 -0.77
CA LEU A 574 2.55 13.64 -2.19
C LEU A 574 3.69 13.03 -3.04
N PRO A 575 4.99 13.16 -2.68
CA PRO A 575 6.10 12.44 -3.31
C PRO A 575 5.84 10.94 -3.52
N SER A 576 5.30 10.24 -2.52
CA SER A 576 4.96 8.81 -2.64
C SER A 576 3.91 8.54 -3.71
N THR A 577 2.83 9.32 -3.77
CA THR A 577 1.78 9.14 -4.80
C THR A 577 2.26 9.55 -6.20
N LEU A 578 3.11 10.58 -6.31
CA LEU A 578 3.73 10.99 -7.57
C LEU A 578 4.74 9.93 -8.07
N ARG A 579 5.43 9.24 -7.16
CA ARG A 579 6.32 8.11 -7.47
C ARG A 579 5.55 6.90 -8.00
N GLU A 580 4.40 6.58 -7.41
CA GLU A 580 3.48 5.53 -7.91
C GLU A 580 2.89 5.91 -9.29
N GLY A 581 2.55 7.19 -9.49
CA GLY A 581 1.95 7.71 -10.72
C GLY A 581 2.92 8.13 -11.83
N ARG A 582 4.25 8.03 -11.62
CA ARG A 582 5.28 8.65 -12.49
C ARG A 582 5.10 8.28 -13.97
N ALA A 583 4.98 7.00 -14.27
CA ALA A 583 4.85 6.49 -15.64
C ALA A 583 3.56 6.93 -16.37
N LEU A 584 2.55 7.43 -15.66
CA LEU A 584 1.38 8.09 -16.28
C LEU A 584 1.57 9.60 -16.42
N LEU A 585 2.21 10.26 -15.45
CA LEU A 585 2.55 11.68 -15.55
C LEU A 585 3.47 11.95 -16.75
N GLU A 586 4.44 11.07 -17.01
CA GLU A 586 5.39 11.18 -18.14
C GLU A 586 4.71 11.00 -19.51
N ARG A 587 3.52 10.39 -19.60
CA ARG A 587 2.73 10.30 -20.85
C ARG A 587 2.13 11.63 -21.29
N TYR A 588 1.97 12.58 -20.36
CA TYR A 588 1.26 13.84 -20.60
C TYR A 588 2.19 15.03 -20.31
N PRO A 589 2.76 15.69 -21.34
CA PRO A 589 3.85 16.67 -21.15
C PRO A 589 3.56 17.80 -20.17
N GLU A 590 2.33 18.30 -20.11
CA GLU A 590 1.93 19.34 -19.15
C GLU A 590 1.79 18.80 -17.72
N ALA A 591 1.40 17.53 -17.53
CA ALA A 591 1.37 16.89 -16.22
C ALA A 591 2.79 16.61 -15.71
N ALA A 592 3.67 16.09 -16.56
CA ALA A 592 5.10 15.95 -16.27
C ALA A 592 5.73 17.30 -15.91
N ARG A 593 5.47 18.37 -16.67
CA ARG A 593 6.00 19.72 -16.39
C ARG A 593 5.59 20.25 -15.01
N VAL A 594 4.35 19.99 -14.58
CA VAL A 594 3.82 20.49 -13.30
C VAL A 594 4.22 19.62 -12.12
N TYR A 595 4.11 18.29 -12.24
CA TYR A 595 4.25 17.35 -11.11
C TYR A 595 5.59 16.59 -11.07
N LEU A 596 6.39 16.66 -12.15
CA LEU A 596 7.76 16.13 -12.19
C LEU A 596 8.76 17.26 -12.50
N PRO A 597 8.87 18.28 -11.63
CA PRO A 597 9.77 19.42 -11.85
C PRO A 597 11.22 18.95 -12.06
N ASN A 598 11.86 19.45 -13.12
CA ASN A 598 13.17 19.00 -13.59
C ASN A 598 13.23 17.52 -14.03
N GLY A 599 12.11 16.93 -14.43
CA GLY A 599 12.04 15.55 -14.94
C GLY A 599 12.11 14.47 -13.86
N ARG A 600 11.90 14.82 -12.59
CA ARG A 600 11.93 13.89 -11.46
C ARG A 600 10.77 14.12 -10.49
N VAL A 601 10.47 13.09 -9.71
CA VAL A 601 9.58 13.20 -8.54
C VAL A 601 10.22 14.19 -7.53
N PRO A 602 9.46 15.17 -7.00
CA PRO A 602 9.95 16.04 -5.95
C PRO A 602 10.07 15.27 -4.62
N ARG A 603 10.99 15.66 -3.74
CA ARG A 603 11.29 14.96 -2.49
C ARG A 603 10.59 15.64 -1.30
N ALA A 604 10.31 14.90 -0.22
CA ALA A 604 9.91 15.51 1.04
C ALA A 604 10.96 16.54 1.51
N GLY A 605 10.51 17.64 2.11
CA GLY A 605 11.33 18.80 2.47
C GLY A 605 11.64 19.76 1.30
N GLU A 606 11.36 19.40 0.05
CA GLU A 606 11.46 20.34 -1.08
C GLU A 606 10.25 21.29 -1.11
N GLN A 607 10.48 22.52 -1.60
CA GLN A 607 9.40 23.48 -1.87
C GLN A 607 8.70 23.13 -3.19
N PHE A 608 7.38 23.01 -3.16
CA PHE A 608 6.55 22.76 -4.33
C PHE A 608 5.56 23.90 -4.55
N ALA A 609 5.53 24.43 -5.77
CA ALA A 609 4.63 25.51 -6.19
C ALA A 609 4.01 25.19 -7.56
N ASN A 610 2.80 25.69 -7.79
CA ASN A 610 2.03 25.47 -9.01
C ASN A 610 1.43 26.80 -9.49
N PRO A 611 2.23 27.67 -10.14
CA PRO A 611 1.81 29.03 -10.50
C PRO A 611 0.68 29.06 -11.54
N ASP A 612 0.58 28.03 -12.40
CA ASP A 612 -0.51 27.84 -13.35
C ASP A 612 -1.84 27.64 -12.61
N TYR A 613 -1.84 26.77 -11.59
CA TYR A 613 -3.02 26.54 -10.77
C TYR A 613 -3.37 27.76 -9.90
N ALA A 614 -2.36 28.48 -9.40
CA ALA A 614 -2.59 29.76 -8.72
C ALA A 614 -3.27 30.80 -9.64
N ALA A 615 -2.92 30.84 -10.92
CA ALA A 615 -3.60 31.70 -11.90
C ALA A 615 -5.05 31.26 -12.16
N THR A 616 -5.30 29.95 -12.29
CA THR A 616 -6.66 29.38 -12.39
C THR A 616 -7.51 29.72 -11.17
N LEU A 617 -6.99 29.54 -9.95
CA LEU A 617 -7.69 29.87 -8.71
C LEU A 617 -7.95 31.39 -8.58
N ARG A 618 -7.02 32.26 -9.02
CA ARG A 618 -7.26 33.71 -9.07
C ARG A 618 -8.39 34.11 -10.02
N ALA A 619 -8.48 33.47 -11.19
CA ALA A 619 -9.58 33.72 -12.12
C ALA A 619 -10.93 33.31 -11.51
N ILE A 620 -11.05 32.12 -10.92
CA ILE A 620 -12.26 31.68 -10.20
C ILE A 620 -12.59 32.61 -9.01
N ALA A 621 -11.57 33.11 -8.31
CA ALA A 621 -11.74 34.02 -7.17
C ALA A 621 -12.20 35.44 -7.57
N ALA A 622 -12.00 35.85 -8.83
CA ALA A 622 -12.37 37.17 -9.36
C ALA A 622 -13.65 37.14 -10.22
N GLU A 623 -13.81 36.12 -11.07
CA GLU A 623 -14.93 35.94 -11.99
C GLU A 623 -16.05 35.03 -11.41
N GLY A 624 -15.82 34.39 -10.26
CA GLY A 624 -16.73 33.43 -9.64
C GLY A 624 -16.71 32.05 -10.30
N ALA A 625 -17.66 31.17 -9.94
CA ALA A 625 -17.75 29.83 -10.54
C ALA A 625 -17.98 29.85 -12.06
N ASP A 626 -18.64 30.89 -12.59
CA ASP A 626 -18.84 31.06 -14.03
C ASP A 626 -17.53 31.10 -14.81
N ALA A 627 -16.41 31.51 -14.22
CA ALA A 627 -15.07 31.40 -14.84
C ALA A 627 -14.80 29.98 -15.37
N PHE A 628 -15.13 28.98 -14.54
CA PHE A 628 -14.87 27.56 -14.75
C PHE A 628 -15.91 26.91 -15.68
N TYR A 629 -17.18 27.29 -15.58
CA TYR A 629 -18.28 26.64 -16.31
C TYR A 629 -18.72 27.35 -17.59
N ARG A 630 -18.48 28.67 -17.73
CA ARG A 630 -18.96 29.50 -18.86
C ARG A 630 -17.92 30.51 -19.39
N GLY A 631 -16.88 30.79 -18.61
CA GLY A 631 -15.95 31.92 -18.77
C GLY A 631 -14.62 31.56 -19.40
N SER A 632 -13.55 32.20 -18.91
CA SER A 632 -12.20 32.11 -19.45
C SER A 632 -11.58 30.72 -19.31
N ILE A 633 -11.79 30.05 -18.17
CA ILE A 633 -11.30 28.68 -17.93
C ILE A 633 -12.11 27.68 -18.74
N ALA A 634 -13.43 27.81 -18.79
CA ALA A 634 -14.31 26.89 -19.55
C ALA A 634 -13.86 26.73 -21.01
N LYS A 635 -13.56 27.86 -21.67
CA LYS A 635 -13.06 27.91 -23.05
C LYS A 635 -11.70 27.24 -23.22
N ARG A 636 -10.82 27.36 -22.21
CA ARG A 636 -9.51 26.71 -22.21
C ARG A 636 -9.61 25.20 -22.01
N ILE A 637 -10.49 24.74 -21.11
CA ILE A 637 -10.78 23.30 -20.93
C ILE A 637 -11.29 22.73 -22.25
N ALA A 638 -12.34 23.30 -22.83
CA ALA A 638 -12.95 22.76 -24.05
C ALA A 638 -11.98 22.73 -25.25
N ALA A 639 -11.21 23.80 -25.49
CA ALA A 639 -10.25 23.86 -26.60
C ALA A 639 -9.07 22.87 -26.41
N ASP A 640 -8.61 22.68 -25.18
CA ASP A 640 -7.54 21.73 -24.84
C ASP A 640 -8.03 20.27 -24.94
N MET A 641 -9.26 19.99 -24.50
CA MET A 641 -9.92 18.70 -24.67
C MET A 641 -10.11 18.36 -26.17
N GLU A 642 -10.64 19.28 -26.97
CA GLU A 642 -10.79 19.11 -28.42
C GLU A 642 -9.44 18.82 -29.10
N ALA A 643 -8.39 19.57 -28.75
CA ALA A 643 -7.07 19.43 -29.35
C ALA A 643 -6.33 18.12 -28.97
N ASN A 644 -6.64 17.52 -27.81
CA ASN A 644 -5.91 16.37 -27.27
C ASN A 644 -6.76 15.07 -27.18
N GLY A 645 -7.95 15.05 -27.77
CA GLY A 645 -8.82 13.86 -27.80
C GLY A 645 -9.64 13.63 -26.54
N GLY A 646 -9.86 14.67 -25.73
CA GLY A 646 -10.87 14.70 -24.68
C GLY A 646 -12.30 14.86 -25.22
N ILE A 647 -13.28 14.75 -24.32
CA ILE A 647 -14.71 14.76 -24.70
C ILE A 647 -15.57 15.75 -23.90
N ILE A 648 -14.95 16.63 -23.08
CA ILE A 648 -15.65 17.72 -22.38
C ILE A 648 -15.66 18.97 -23.28
N GLY A 649 -16.85 19.38 -23.72
CA GLY A 649 -17.08 20.62 -24.46
C GLY A 649 -17.56 21.78 -23.59
N LEU A 650 -17.86 22.92 -24.23
CA LEU A 650 -18.45 24.08 -23.55
C LEU A 650 -19.89 23.82 -23.07
N GLU A 651 -20.68 23.06 -23.82
CA GLU A 651 -22.07 22.74 -23.46
C GLU A 651 -22.15 21.82 -22.23
N ASP A 652 -21.20 20.90 -22.10
CA ASP A 652 -21.02 20.06 -20.91
C ASP A 652 -20.78 20.89 -19.64
N LEU A 653 -19.84 21.82 -19.71
CA LEU A 653 -19.50 22.72 -18.60
C LEU A 653 -20.67 23.67 -18.28
N ALA A 654 -21.29 24.26 -19.31
CA ALA A 654 -22.31 25.29 -19.14
C ALA A 654 -23.64 24.78 -18.55
N GLN A 655 -23.91 23.47 -18.61
CA GLN A 655 -25.14 22.87 -18.08
C GLN A 655 -24.98 22.19 -16.70
N TYR A 656 -23.75 22.08 -16.18
CA TYR A 656 -23.50 21.42 -14.90
C TYR A 656 -24.26 22.09 -13.73
N GLN A 657 -24.82 21.28 -12.83
CA GLN A 657 -25.58 21.76 -11.66
C GLN A 657 -25.33 20.90 -10.40
N VAL A 658 -25.41 21.56 -9.24
CA VAL A 658 -25.40 20.95 -7.90
C VAL A 658 -26.82 20.55 -7.51
N ILE A 659 -26.97 19.46 -6.76
CA ILE A 659 -28.26 18.96 -6.27
C ILE A 659 -28.27 18.91 -4.74
N GLU A 660 -29.31 19.42 -4.10
CA GLU A 660 -29.57 19.15 -2.68
C GLU A 660 -30.42 17.89 -2.53
N ARG A 661 -30.04 17.01 -1.61
CA ARG A 661 -30.70 15.72 -1.37
C ARG A 661 -30.94 15.52 0.12
N SER A 662 -32.05 14.86 0.47
CA SER A 662 -32.17 14.23 1.79
C SER A 662 -31.17 13.06 1.88
N PRO A 663 -30.54 12.85 3.04
CA PRO A 663 -29.64 11.72 3.31
C PRO A 663 -30.40 10.39 3.29
N VAL A 664 -29.68 9.28 3.18
CA VAL A 664 -30.19 8.00 3.69
C VAL A 664 -30.04 7.99 5.21
N SER A 665 -31.03 7.43 5.91
CA SER A 665 -31.08 7.45 7.38
C SER A 665 -31.47 6.09 7.96
N GLY A 666 -31.08 5.87 9.22
CA GLY A 666 -31.36 4.67 9.99
C GLY A 666 -30.98 4.85 11.46
N ARG A 667 -30.89 3.75 12.23
CA ARG A 667 -30.50 3.81 13.65
C ARG A 667 -29.47 2.72 14.00
N TYR A 668 -28.61 3.02 14.98
CA TYR A 668 -27.68 2.07 15.57
C TYR A 668 -27.55 2.33 17.08
N ARG A 669 -27.71 1.31 17.93
CA ARG A 669 -27.81 1.44 19.39
C ARG A 669 -28.80 2.52 19.85
N GLY A 670 -29.89 2.68 19.09
CA GLY A 670 -30.89 3.72 19.28
C GLY A 670 -30.53 5.11 18.76
N LEU A 671 -29.27 5.38 18.41
CA LEU A 671 -28.81 6.67 17.86
C LEU A 671 -29.24 6.83 16.38
N PRO A 672 -29.82 7.97 15.98
CA PRO A 672 -30.02 8.30 14.55
C PRO A 672 -28.69 8.42 13.80
N ILE A 673 -28.64 7.86 12.58
CA ILE A 673 -27.51 7.94 11.67
C ILE A 673 -27.98 8.45 10.31
N PHE A 674 -27.20 9.35 9.71
CA PHE A 674 -27.41 9.93 8.39
C PHE A 674 -26.16 9.76 7.53
N ALA A 675 -26.32 9.33 6.28
CA ALA A 675 -25.22 9.14 5.34
C ALA A 675 -25.60 9.53 3.90
N ALA A 676 -24.60 9.53 3.01
CA ALA A 676 -24.76 9.95 1.62
C ALA A 676 -25.73 9.05 0.80
N PRO A 677 -26.70 9.64 0.06
CA PRO A 677 -27.70 8.94 -0.73
C PRO A 677 -27.21 8.60 -2.16
N PRO A 678 -27.96 7.80 -2.94
CA PRO A 678 -27.75 7.60 -4.37
C PRO A 678 -27.45 8.91 -5.14
N PRO A 679 -26.45 8.96 -6.05
CA PRO A 679 -25.84 7.84 -6.79
C PRO A 679 -24.78 6.98 -6.04
N VAL A 680 -24.40 7.32 -4.81
CA VAL A 680 -23.48 6.48 -4.03
C VAL A 680 -24.22 5.36 -3.29
N SER A 681 -23.59 4.17 -3.21
CA SER A 681 -24.18 2.99 -2.56
C SER A 681 -23.70 2.78 -1.12
N THR A 682 -22.61 3.44 -0.72
CA THR A 682 -21.94 3.17 0.56
C THR A 682 -22.72 3.65 1.77
N GLY A 683 -23.51 4.73 1.67
CA GLY A 683 -24.40 5.14 2.77
C GLY A 683 -25.47 4.10 3.08
N THR A 684 -26.10 3.53 2.04
CA THR A 684 -27.15 2.51 2.19
C THR A 684 -26.59 1.21 2.79
N SER A 685 -25.50 0.67 2.22
CA SER A 685 -24.86 -0.55 2.73
C SER A 685 -24.29 -0.40 4.14
N LEU A 686 -23.79 0.78 4.50
CA LEU A 686 -23.33 1.09 5.86
C LEU A 686 -24.50 1.03 6.87
N ILE A 687 -25.62 1.69 6.57
CA ILE A 687 -26.77 1.72 7.47
C ILE A 687 -27.39 0.33 7.61
N GLU A 688 -27.57 -0.40 6.52
CA GLU A 688 -28.05 -1.79 6.55
C GLU A 688 -27.15 -2.67 7.43
N THR A 689 -25.83 -2.62 7.22
CA THR A 689 -24.87 -3.41 8.00
C THR A 689 -24.91 -3.07 9.49
N LEU A 690 -25.02 -1.78 9.84
CA LEU A 690 -25.18 -1.33 11.22
C LEU A 690 -26.50 -1.84 11.82
N GLN A 691 -27.62 -1.77 11.10
CA GLN A 691 -28.92 -2.26 11.58
C GLN A 691 -28.94 -3.78 11.79
N ILE A 692 -28.18 -4.54 11.00
CA ILE A 692 -27.98 -5.98 11.20
C ILE A 692 -27.20 -6.22 12.50
N LEU A 693 -26.07 -5.52 12.70
CA LEU A 693 -25.26 -5.65 13.92
C LEU A 693 -25.96 -5.13 15.19
N ASP A 694 -26.90 -4.20 15.07
CA ASP A 694 -27.69 -3.67 16.18
C ASP A 694 -28.44 -4.79 16.95
N ARG A 695 -28.73 -5.90 16.26
CA ARG A 695 -29.37 -7.10 16.82
C ARG A 695 -28.43 -7.95 17.68
N TYR A 696 -27.12 -7.83 17.52
CA TYR A 696 -26.13 -8.47 18.39
C TYR A 696 -26.03 -7.71 19.72
N GLY A 697 -26.16 -8.44 20.83
CA GLY A 697 -26.06 -7.91 22.19
C GLY A 697 -24.62 -7.59 22.62
N ALA A 698 -24.00 -6.59 21.98
CA ALA A 698 -22.65 -6.16 22.31
C ALA A 698 -22.52 -5.69 23.76
N ALA A 699 -21.45 -6.13 24.43
CA ALA A 699 -21.08 -5.57 25.73
C ALA A 699 -20.58 -4.13 25.56
N ARG A 700 -20.98 -3.21 26.45
CA ARG A 700 -20.48 -1.83 26.44
C ARG A 700 -18.97 -1.81 26.70
N GLY A 701 -18.22 -1.12 25.85
CA GLY A 701 -16.76 -1.08 25.87
C GLY A 701 -16.09 -2.20 25.06
N VAL A 702 -16.84 -2.98 24.27
CA VAL A 702 -16.26 -4.02 23.42
C VAL A 702 -15.48 -3.43 22.26
N LEU A 703 -14.30 -4.00 21.97
CA LEU A 703 -13.44 -3.60 20.86
C LEU A 703 -13.21 -4.76 19.91
N LEU A 704 -13.14 -4.45 18.61
CA LEU A 704 -12.92 -5.41 17.53
C LEU A 704 -11.69 -6.31 17.75
N ARG A 705 -10.65 -5.77 18.38
CA ARG A 705 -9.38 -6.47 18.61
C ARG A 705 -9.37 -7.36 19.86
N ASP A 706 -10.37 -7.24 20.73
CA ASP A 706 -10.34 -7.80 22.09
C ASP A 706 -11.46 -8.85 22.33
N ALA A 707 -12.40 -9.03 21.38
CA ALA A 707 -13.55 -9.93 21.52
C ALA A 707 -13.86 -10.72 20.22
N PRO A 708 -13.49 -12.01 20.12
CA PRO A 708 -13.72 -12.83 18.91
C PRO A 708 -15.18 -12.90 18.48
N ASP A 709 -16.11 -13.18 19.40
CA ASP A 709 -17.55 -13.28 19.06
C ASP A 709 -18.11 -11.97 18.48
N TYR A 710 -17.63 -10.82 18.96
CA TYR A 710 -18.04 -9.53 18.41
C TYR A 710 -17.44 -9.31 17.02
N LEU A 711 -16.14 -9.57 16.83
CA LEU A 711 -15.49 -9.47 15.53
C LEU A 711 -16.12 -10.41 14.48
N HIS A 712 -16.50 -11.63 14.89
CA HIS A 712 -17.29 -12.55 14.08
C HIS A 712 -18.58 -11.88 13.57
N HIS A 713 -19.45 -11.43 14.47
CA HIS A 713 -20.73 -10.80 14.08
C HIS A 713 -20.54 -9.51 13.27
N VAL A 714 -19.48 -8.74 13.53
CA VAL A 714 -19.10 -7.55 12.75
C VAL A 714 -18.76 -7.90 11.30
N ILE A 715 -18.06 -9.03 11.07
CA ILE A 715 -17.75 -9.55 9.73
C ILE A 715 -18.99 -10.15 9.08
N GLU A 716 -19.73 -11.01 9.79
CA GLU A 716 -20.91 -11.68 9.24
C GLU A 716 -22.02 -10.69 8.87
N ALA A 717 -22.27 -9.66 9.69
CA ALA A 717 -23.24 -8.59 9.38
C ALA A 717 -22.95 -7.90 8.03
N TRP A 718 -21.67 -7.75 7.67
CA TRP A 718 -21.25 -7.18 6.39
C TRP A 718 -21.46 -8.14 5.21
N LYS A 719 -21.46 -9.46 5.45
CA LYS A 719 -21.63 -10.50 4.41
C LYS A 719 -23.09 -10.89 4.17
N VAL A 720 -23.93 -10.96 5.21
CA VAL A 720 -25.32 -11.44 5.11
C VAL A 720 -26.29 -10.42 4.50
N ARG A 721 -25.85 -9.18 4.30
CA ARG A 721 -26.64 -8.12 3.65
C ARG A 721 -27.04 -8.48 2.22
N ASP A 722 -28.22 -8.02 1.81
CA ASP A 722 -28.70 -8.26 0.45
C ASP A 722 -27.94 -7.33 -0.55
N PRO A 723 -27.76 -7.75 -1.82
CA PRO A 723 -27.10 -6.93 -2.83
C PRO A 723 -27.86 -5.64 -3.16
N LEU A 724 -27.14 -4.52 -3.26
CA LEU A 724 -27.61 -3.22 -3.74
C LEU A 724 -27.77 -3.20 -5.27
N ARG A 725 -28.67 -4.06 -5.78
CA ARG A 725 -28.87 -4.33 -7.22
C ARG A 725 -29.26 -3.10 -8.04
N ARG A 726 -29.97 -2.13 -7.43
CA ARG A 726 -30.57 -0.98 -8.12
C ARG A 726 -30.17 0.35 -7.48
N ILE A 727 -28.88 0.66 -7.50
CA ILE A 727 -28.35 2.01 -7.22
C ILE A 727 -27.59 2.52 -8.46
N ALA A 728 -27.97 3.71 -8.92
CA ALA A 728 -27.38 4.47 -10.03
C ALA A 728 -27.77 5.95 -9.84
N ASP A 729 -27.54 6.83 -10.84
CA ASP A 729 -28.05 8.21 -10.79
C ASP A 729 -29.59 8.23 -10.74
N PRO A 730 -30.21 8.68 -9.62
CA PRO A 730 -31.67 8.69 -9.48
C PRO A 730 -32.37 9.67 -10.44
N ALA A 731 -31.64 10.57 -11.12
CA ALA A 731 -32.21 11.40 -12.18
C ALA A 731 -32.48 10.64 -13.49
N LEU A 732 -31.80 9.50 -13.71
CA LEU A 732 -31.87 8.72 -14.95
C LEU A 732 -32.32 7.27 -14.74
N TRP A 733 -32.24 6.76 -13.51
CA TRP A 733 -32.54 5.37 -13.17
C TRP A 733 -33.45 5.29 -11.94
N PRO A 734 -34.44 4.37 -11.91
CA PRO A 734 -35.18 4.07 -10.69
C PRO A 734 -34.23 3.43 -9.67
N VAL A 735 -34.27 3.88 -8.42
CA VAL A 735 -33.38 3.44 -7.35
C VAL A 735 -34.18 2.81 -6.20
N GLU A 736 -33.73 1.67 -5.70
CA GLU A 736 -34.37 0.94 -4.60
C GLU A 736 -33.42 0.89 -3.40
N VAL A 737 -33.77 1.62 -2.33
CA VAL A 737 -33.03 1.62 -1.05
C VAL A 737 -33.90 1.27 0.15
N ALA A 738 -35.23 1.40 0.05
CA ALA A 738 -36.15 1.26 1.19
C ALA A 738 -36.05 -0.09 1.94
N PRO A 739 -35.91 -1.26 1.28
CA PRO A 739 -35.76 -2.55 1.99
C PRO A 739 -34.49 -2.61 2.85
N HIS A 740 -33.36 -2.11 2.33
CA HIS A 740 -32.07 -2.09 3.02
C HIS A 740 -32.06 -1.16 4.24
N LEU A 741 -32.99 -0.19 4.30
CA LEU A 741 -33.15 0.74 5.41
C LEU A 741 -34.19 0.28 6.44
N ASP A 742 -34.93 -0.81 6.20
CA ASP A 742 -35.95 -1.35 7.11
C ASP A 742 -35.32 -2.18 8.26
N PRO A 743 -35.50 -1.80 9.55
CA PRO A 743 -35.04 -2.60 10.68
C PRO A 743 -35.62 -4.03 10.75
N ALA A 744 -36.82 -4.28 10.20
CA ALA A 744 -37.40 -5.62 10.16
C ALA A 744 -36.70 -6.52 9.13
N HIS A 745 -36.26 -5.94 8.00
CA HIS A 745 -35.41 -6.62 7.04
C HIS A 745 -34.06 -6.97 7.68
N ALA A 746 -33.39 -6.00 8.30
CA ALA A 746 -32.12 -6.21 9.00
C ALA A 746 -32.19 -7.32 10.09
N ALA A 747 -33.31 -7.41 10.83
CA ALA A 747 -33.54 -8.49 11.79
C ALA A 747 -33.66 -9.89 11.12
N THR A 748 -34.21 -9.95 9.90
CA THR A 748 -34.28 -11.19 9.11
C THR A 748 -32.89 -11.60 8.61
N LEU A 749 -32.08 -10.64 8.17
CA LEU A 749 -30.70 -10.86 7.72
C LEU A 749 -29.79 -11.32 8.87
N PHE A 750 -29.93 -10.72 10.07
CA PHE A 750 -29.22 -11.16 11.27
C PHE A 750 -29.49 -12.62 11.62
N GLY A 751 -30.73 -13.09 11.42
CA GLY A 751 -31.10 -14.50 11.61
C GLY A 751 -30.43 -15.50 10.65
N ARG A 752 -29.68 -15.03 9.64
CA ARG A 752 -28.86 -15.87 8.73
C ARG A 752 -27.43 -16.10 9.25
N ILE A 753 -27.00 -15.43 10.32
CA ILE A 753 -25.64 -15.54 10.87
C ILE A 753 -25.51 -16.82 11.70
N ASP A 754 -24.61 -17.73 11.31
CA ASP A 754 -24.14 -18.82 12.18
C ASP A 754 -23.09 -18.23 13.15
N PRO A 755 -23.30 -18.26 14.48
CA PRO A 755 -22.35 -17.71 15.45
C PRO A 755 -21.04 -18.51 15.58
N ALA A 756 -20.99 -19.75 15.07
CA ALA A 756 -19.86 -20.66 15.17
C ALA A 756 -19.03 -20.77 13.89
N HIS A 757 -19.60 -20.47 12.71
CA HIS A 757 -18.92 -20.66 11.42
C HIS A 757 -19.04 -19.43 10.50
N ALA A 758 -17.98 -19.16 9.75
CA ALA A 758 -17.94 -18.09 8.77
C ALA A 758 -18.79 -18.46 7.54
N MET A 759 -19.75 -17.62 7.18
CA MET A 759 -20.60 -17.85 6.01
C MET A 759 -19.83 -17.54 4.70
N PRO A 760 -20.10 -18.25 3.57
CA PRO A 760 -19.68 -17.77 2.26
C PRO A 760 -20.41 -16.46 1.90
N PHE A 761 -19.90 -15.71 0.93
CA PHE A 761 -20.74 -14.69 0.31
C PHE A 761 -21.86 -15.34 -0.50
N SER A 762 -23.04 -14.70 -0.53
CA SER A 762 -24.11 -15.08 -1.46
C SER A 762 -23.63 -15.04 -2.91
N GLU A 763 -24.07 -15.99 -3.72
CA GLU A 763 -23.89 -16.00 -5.18
C GLU A 763 -24.40 -14.69 -5.82
N ASP A 764 -25.42 -14.11 -5.21
CA ASP A 764 -26.12 -12.91 -5.67
C ASP A 764 -25.53 -11.57 -5.13
N ALA A 765 -24.60 -11.60 -4.16
CA ALA A 765 -24.13 -10.40 -3.46
C ALA A 765 -23.29 -9.44 -4.35
N ASP A 766 -23.26 -8.15 -3.99
CA ASP A 766 -22.76 -7.06 -4.83
C ASP A 766 -21.44 -7.32 -5.57
N THR A 767 -21.53 -7.43 -6.89
CA THR A 767 -20.42 -7.26 -7.82
C THR A 767 -20.12 -5.77 -8.01
N ALA A 768 -19.75 -5.10 -6.92
CA ALA A 768 -19.25 -3.73 -6.96
C ALA A 768 -18.06 -3.69 -7.95
N GLY A 769 -18.19 -2.89 -9.01
CA GLY A 769 -17.51 -3.08 -10.28
C GLY A 769 -16.02 -3.42 -10.17
N GLN A 770 -15.69 -4.71 -10.25
CA GLN A 770 -14.31 -5.17 -10.45
C GLN A 770 -13.92 -4.93 -11.90
N GLY A 771 -13.67 -3.66 -12.23
CA GLY A 771 -12.88 -3.33 -13.39
C GLY A 771 -11.49 -3.95 -13.20
N GLN A 772 -11.27 -5.11 -13.83
CA GLN A 772 -9.98 -5.78 -14.02
C GLN A 772 -9.02 -4.94 -14.89
N GLY A 773 -8.85 -3.67 -14.54
CA GLY A 773 -7.81 -2.80 -15.08
C GLY A 773 -6.77 -2.57 -13.99
N GLU A 774 -5.53 -2.36 -14.42
CA GLU A 774 -4.43 -1.95 -13.56
C GLU A 774 -4.83 -0.70 -12.73
N ARG A 775 -4.88 -0.86 -11.40
CA ARG A 775 -5.34 0.19 -10.47
C ARG A 775 -4.14 0.87 -9.83
N ILE A 776 -3.86 2.10 -10.26
CA ILE A 776 -2.94 2.99 -9.55
C ILE A 776 -3.69 3.62 -8.37
N GLY A 777 -3.22 3.34 -7.16
CA GLY A 777 -3.63 4.02 -5.95
C GLY A 777 -5.10 3.94 -5.52
N ARG A 778 -5.40 4.72 -4.48
CA ARG A 778 -6.76 4.92 -3.94
C ARG A 778 -6.97 6.38 -3.49
N GLY A 779 -6.97 7.31 -4.44
CA GLY A 779 -7.10 8.75 -4.21
C GLY A 779 -8.50 9.21 -3.82
N THR A 780 -8.62 9.75 -2.62
CA THR A 780 -9.79 10.44 -2.06
C THR A 780 -9.29 11.26 -0.88
N THR A 781 -9.91 12.38 -0.57
CA THR A 781 -9.70 13.08 0.71
C THR A 781 -11.03 13.26 1.44
N ALA A 782 -10.97 13.41 2.75
CA ALA A 782 -12.11 13.69 3.58
C ALA A 782 -11.75 14.72 4.64
N PHE A 783 -12.73 15.55 5.02
CA PHE A 783 -12.56 16.55 6.06
C PHE A 783 -13.87 16.81 6.79
N ALA A 784 -13.76 17.34 8.00
CA ALA A 784 -14.90 17.74 8.81
C ALA A 784 -14.61 19.07 9.51
N VAL A 785 -15.64 19.91 9.60
CA VAL A 785 -15.61 21.18 10.33
C VAL A 785 -16.81 21.24 11.26
N GLY A 786 -16.60 21.60 12.52
CA GLY A 786 -17.67 21.75 13.51
C GLY A 786 -17.45 22.91 14.45
N ASP A 787 -18.54 23.41 15.04
CA ASP A 787 -18.52 24.47 16.05
C ASP A 787 -19.32 24.08 17.32
N SER A 788 -19.10 24.82 18.41
CA SER A 788 -19.73 24.53 19.71
C SER A 788 -21.22 24.90 19.77
N ALA A 789 -21.75 25.56 18.73
CA ALA A 789 -23.18 25.71 18.54
C ALA A 789 -23.85 24.42 18.02
N GLY A 790 -23.07 23.38 17.69
CA GLY A 790 -23.57 22.11 17.18
C GLY A 790 -23.77 22.08 15.66
N ASN A 791 -23.19 23.04 14.93
CA ASN A 791 -23.13 22.96 13.48
C ASN A 791 -21.99 22.01 13.08
N VAL A 792 -22.20 21.18 12.07
CA VAL A 792 -21.16 20.32 11.49
C VAL A 792 -21.34 20.14 9.99
N ILE A 793 -20.23 20.13 9.25
CA ILE A 793 -20.16 19.74 7.85
C ILE A 793 -19.09 18.67 7.68
N VAL A 794 -19.44 17.58 7.00
CA VAL A 794 -18.54 16.47 6.68
C VAL A 794 -18.49 16.30 5.18
N VAL A 795 -17.28 16.24 4.63
CA VAL A 795 -17.05 16.25 3.18
C VAL A 795 -16.21 15.05 2.78
N THR A 796 -16.53 14.47 1.62
CA THR A 796 -15.66 13.51 0.93
C THR A 796 -15.53 13.95 -0.53
N GLN A 797 -14.30 14.23 -0.96
CA GLN A 797 -13.99 14.83 -2.26
C GLN A 797 -12.88 14.01 -2.95
N THR A 798 -12.94 13.88 -4.28
CA THR A 798 -12.10 12.89 -4.98
C THR A 798 -11.77 13.26 -6.43
N LEU A 799 -10.68 12.68 -6.95
CA LEU A 799 -10.41 12.50 -8.38
C LEU A 799 -10.69 11.04 -8.84
N SER A 800 -11.32 10.23 -7.99
CA SER A 800 -11.58 8.79 -8.08
C SER A 800 -10.41 7.84 -7.79
N THR A 801 -9.22 8.10 -8.36
CA THR A 801 -7.94 7.43 -8.03
C THR A 801 -6.87 8.46 -7.70
N TRP A 802 -5.71 8.01 -7.20
CA TRP A 802 -4.57 8.92 -7.06
C TRP A 802 -4.18 9.43 -8.44
N GLY A 803 -3.89 10.72 -8.55
CA GLY A 803 -3.62 11.43 -9.80
C GLY A 803 -4.82 11.60 -10.74
N GLY A 804 -6.00 11.05 -10.40
CA GLY A 804 -7.17 11.05 -11.27
C GLY A 804 -6.88 10.39 -12.62
N ASN A 805 -7.01 11.16 -13.72
CA ASN A 805 -6.65 10.73 -15.08
C ASN A 805 -5.20 11.05 -15.47
N PHE A 806 -4.40 11.62 -14.57
CA PHE A 806 -3.00 12.06 -14.78
C PHE A 806 -2.82 13.14 -15.86
N TYR A 807 -3.90 13.78 -16.31
CA TYR A 807 -3.88 14.80 -17.35
C TYR A 807 -4.03 16.20 -16.76
N VAL A 808 -3.26 17.15 -17.31
CA VAL A 808 -3.34 18.57 -16.98
C VAL A 808 -3.55 19.34 -18.28
N SER A 809 -4.64 20.10 -18.37
CA SER A 809 -4.86 21.02 -19.49
C SER A 809 -3.88 22.18 -19.46
N LYS A 810 -3.42 22.60 -20.64
CA LYS A 810 -2.26 23.49 -20.76
C LYS A 810 -2.40 24.80 -19.97
N GLY A 811 -1.47 24.99 -19.02
CA GLY A 811 -1.42 26.15 -18.14
C GLY A 811 -2.61 26.33 -17.19
N LEU A 812 -3.44 25.29 -16.97
CA LEU A 812 -4.49 25.31 -15.95
C LEU A 812 -4.02 24.73 -14.60
N GLY A 813 -3.03 23.84 -14.63
CA GLY A 813 -2.26 23.39 -13.47
C GLY A 813 -2.93 22.36 -12.56
N PHE A 814 -4.18 21.96 -12.80
CA PHE A 814 -4.89 20.96 -11.99
C PHE A 814 -5.11 19.64 -12.76
N LEU A 815 -5.25 18.54 -12.00
CA LEU A 815 -5.59 17.22 -12.50
C LEU A 815 -7.11 17.02 -12.57
N TYR A 816 -7.59 16.26 -13.56
CA TYR A 816 -8.99 15.86 -13.67
C TYR A 816 -9.26 14.50 -13.04
N ASN A 817 -10.49 14.27 -12.63
CA ASN A 817 -10.98 12.93 -12.27
C ASN A 817 -10.87 11.94 -13.46
N ASN A 818 -10.90 10.65 -13.16
CA ASN A 818 -11.09 9.57 -14.15
C ASN A 818 -12.36 8.76 -13.90
N HIS A 819 -13.46 9.41 -13.48
CA HIS A 819 -14.68 8.71 -13.06
C HIS A 819 -15.36 7.93 -14.21
N LEU A 820 -15.08 8.26 -15.47
CA LEU A 820 -15.63 7.58 -16.64
C LEU A 820 -15.37 6.07 -16.65
N ARG A 821 -14.22 5.60 -16.13
CA ARG A 821 -13.90 4.15 -16.05
C ARG A 821 -14.92 3.33 -15.23
N GLY A 822 -15.70 3.98 -14.37
CA GLY A 822 -16.57 3.34 -13.38
C GLY A 822 -17.97 2.95 -13.89
N TYR A 823 -18.35 3.36 -15.10
CA TYR A 823 -19.69 3.11 -15.63
C TYR A 823 -19.83 1.71 -16.26
N ARG A 824 -21.05 1.15 -16.18
CA ARG A 824 -21.37 -0.12 -16.84
C ARG A 824 -21.54 0.12 -18.35
N THR A 825 -20.90 -0.69 -19.20
CA THR A 825 -20.96 -0.54 -20.67
C THR A 825 -21.90 -1.52 -21.36
N VAL A 826 -22.50 -2.46 -20.62
CA VAL A 826 -23.41 -3.47 -21.18
C VAL A 826 -24.71 -2.79 -21.62
N ARG A 827 -24.98 -2.82 -22.93
CA ARG A 827 -26.18 -2.21 -23.52
C ARG A 827 -27.46 -2.82 -22.94
N GLY A 828 -28.36 -1.97 -22.48
CA GLY A 828 -29.64 -2.35 -21.87
C GLY A 828 -29.55 -2.74 -20.39
N ALA A 829 -28.35 -2.82 -19.80
CA ALA A 829 -28.21 -3.14 -18.38
C ALA A 829 -28.61 -1.96 -17.48
N TYR A 830 -29.09 -2.28 -16.28
CA TYR A 830 -29.36 -1.27 -15.26
C TYR A 830 -28.09 -0.49 -14.89
N GLY A 831 -28.17 0.84 -14.91
CA GLY A 831 -27.04 1.72 -14.62
C GLY A 831 -25.97 1.72 -15.71
N GLN A 832 -26.32 1.36 -16.96
CA GLN A 832 -25.42 1.57 -18.11
C GLN A 832 -25.03 3.05 -18.24
N LEU A 833 -23.85 3.32 -18.81
CA LEU A 833 -23.40 4.65 -19.19
C LEU A 833 -24.45 5.34 -20.04
N LEU A 834 -24.94 6.47 -19.54
CA LEU A 834 -25.73 7.45 -20.27
C LEU A 834 -24.99 8.80 -20.23
N PRO A 835 -25.19 9.68 -21.22
CA PRO A 835 -24.76 11.06 -21.14
C PRO A 835 -25.33 11.79 -19.91
N LEU A 836 -24.57 12.74 -19.35
CA LEU A 836 -24.95 13.59 -18.21
C LEU A 836 -25.27 12.85 -16.90
N MET A 837 -24.93 11.56 -16.83
CA MET A 837 -25.16 10.70 -15.67
C MET A 837 -24.11 10.94 -14.59
N ARG A 838 -24.52 11.13 -13.34
CA ARG A 838 -23.59 11.21 -12.20
C ARG A 838 -22.89 9.91 -11.93
N SER A 839 -21.61 9.99 -11.59
CA SER A 839 -20.84 8.80 -11.22
C SER A 839 -21.36 8.18 -9.93
N SER A 840 -21.31 6.85 -9.86
CA SER A 840 -21.30 6.18 -8.56
C SER A 840 -19.89 6.26 -7.96
N SER A 841 -19.81 6.40 -6.64
CA SER A 841 -18.56 6.31 -5.88
C SER A 841 -18.82 5.64 -4.54
N THR A 842 -17.75 5.41 -3.78
CA THR A 842 -17.80 4.86 -2.42
C THR A 842 -17.82 5.94 -1.33
N SER A 843 -18.18 7.19 -1.67
CA SER A 843 -18.20 8.32 -0.72
C SER A 843 -19.24 8.08 0.38
N ALA A 844 -18.88 8.33 1.64
CA ALA A 844 -19.78 8.15 2.78
C ALA A 844 -19.54 9.16 3.92
N PRO A 845 -19.64 10.49 3.67
CA PRO A 845 -19.75 11.46 4.75
C PRO A 845 -20.96 11.08 5.61
N THR A 846 -20.72 10.85 6.90
CA THR A 846 -21.68 10.23 7.82
C THR A 846 -21.77 11.00 9.14
N LEU A 847 -22.98 11.16 9.65
CA LEU A 847 -23.28 11.83 10.91
C LEU A 847 -24.11 10.92 11.82
N VAL A 848 -23.63 10.69 13.04
CA VAL A 848 -24.36 10.06 14.14
C VAL A 848 -24.83 11.17 15.08
N CYS A 849 -26.12 11.16 15.40
CA CYS A 849 -26.75 12.13 16.29
C CYS A 849 -27.25 11.47 17.59
N GLU A 850 -27.49 12.30 18.60
CA GLU A 850 -28.38 12.00 19.72
C GLU A 850 -29.73 12.69 19.48
N ASP A 851 -30.82 12.05 19.88
CA ASP A 851 -32.14 12.69 19.99
C ASP A 851 -32.35 13.15 21.44
N VAL A 852 -32.33 14.46 21.64
CA VAL A 852 -32.55 15.10 22.93
C VAL A 852 -33.92 15.79 22.90
N ASN A 853 -34.94 15.09 23.39
CA ASN A 853 -36.33 15.58 23.45
C ASN A 853 -36.90 16.04 22.09
N GLY A 854 -36.64 15.32 21.01
CA GLY A 854 -37.06 15.65 19.64
C GLY A 854 -36.16 16.65 18.92
N THR A 855 -35.04 17.05 19.54
CA THR A 855 -34.00 17.88 18.92
C THR A 855 -32.76 17.03 18.66
N LEU A 856 -32.38 16.91 17.39
CA LEU A 856 -31.13 16.25 17.02
C LEU A 856 -29.93 17.09 17.45
N LYS A 857 -28.93 16.42 18.02
CA LYS A 857 -27.61 17.00 18.27
C LYS A 857 -26.52 16.11 17.70
N PRO A 858 -25.44 16.65 17.10
CA PRO A 858 -24.35 15.82 16.59
C PRO A 858 -23.65 15.11 17.75
N ARG A 859 -23.23 13.86 17.53
CA ARG A 859 -22.42 13.08 18.49
C ARG A 859 -21.08 12.69 17.89
N LEU A 860 -21.11 12.15 16.68
CA LEU A 860 -19.93 11.72 15.93
C LEU A 860 -20.13 12.04 14.45
N ALA A 861 -19.15 12.68 13.83
CA ALA A 861 -19.15 13.01 12.42
C ALA A 861 -17.89 12.40 11.78
N VAL A 862 -18.07 11.61 10.72
CA VAL A 862 -17.00 10.80 10.11
C VAL A 862 -16.99 10.97 8.60
N GLY A 863 -15.89 11.48 8.06
CA GLY A 863 -15.54 11.38 6.65
C GLY A 863 -14.36 10.43 6.47
N ALA A 864 -14.31 9.68 5.37
CA ALA A 864 -13.20 8.77 5.08
C ALA A 864 -12.84 8.69 3.59
N ALA A 865 -11.62 8.24 3.33
CA ALA A 865 -10.95 8.09 2.04
C ALA A 865 -10.40 6.67 1.85
N GLY A 866 -10.06 6.30 0.60
CA GLY A 866 -9.46 4.99 0.28
C GLY A 866 -10.38 4.03 -0.51
N ASN A 867 -11.29 4.55 -1.33
CA ASN A 867 -12.16 3.75 -2.21
C ASN A 867 -12.98 2.72 -1.38
N ALA A 868 -12.88 1.41 -1.64
CA ALA A 868 -13.59 0.39 -0.86
C ALA A 868 -13.32 0.43 0.67
N TRP A 869 -12.22 1.02 1.13
CA TRP A 869 -11.95 1.19 2.56
C TRP A 869 -12.81 2.28 3.22
N ILE A 870 -13.50 3.16 2.46
CA ILE A 870 -14.29 4.27 3.02
C ILE A 870 -15.38 3.76 3.94
N GLY A 871 -16.34 2.97 3.41
CA GLY A 871 -17.45 2.44 4.20
C GLY A 871 -16.98 1.55 5.36
N ALA A 872 -15.92 0.77 5.15
CA ALA A 872 -15.35 -0.11 6.16
C ALA A 872 -14.66 0.66 7.30
N SER A 873 -14.03 1.80 7.00
CA SER A 873 -13.42 2.69 7.99
C SER A 873 -14.47 3.47 8.77
N VAL A 874 -15.50 4.01 8.10
CA VAL A 874 -16.64 4.66 8.76
C VAL A 874 -17.34 3.68 9.70
N TYR A 875 -17.61 2.45 9.24
CA TYR A 875 -18.16 1.38 10.08
C TYR A 875 -17.28 1.12 11.31
N SER A 876 -15.99 0.80 11.12
CA SER A 876 -15.05 0.51 12.23
C SER A 876 -14.96 1.66 13.25
N ILE A 877 -14.98 2.92 12.80
CA ILE A 877 -14.92 4.11 13.66
C ILE A 877 -16.24 4.29 14.46
N ILE A 878 -17.39 4.09 13.83
CA ILE A 878 -18.70 4.11 14.51
C ILE A 878 -18.76 3.02 15.58
N LEU A 879 -18.29 1.80 15.28
CA LEU A 879 -18.24 0.71 16.26
C LEU A 879 -17.32 1.04 17.44
N GLY A 880 -16.10 1.54 17.16
CA GLY A 880 -15.15 1.94 18.19
C GLY A 880 -15.70 3.02 19.12
N HIS A 881 -16.41 4.02 18.58
CA HIS A 881 -17.00 5.10 19.37
C HIS A 881 -18.29 4.68 20.11
N VAL A 882 -19.24 4.05 19.43
CA VAL A 882 -20.59 3.77 19.96
C VAL A 882 -20.60 2.54 20.87
N ASP A 883 -20.07 1.41 20.40
CA ASP A 883 -20.03 0.16 21.19
C ASP A 883 -18.80 0.15 22.12
N GLY A 884 -17.65 0.57 21.61
CA GLY A 884 -16.37 0.60 22.34
C GLY A 884 -16.18 1.78 23.29
N GLY A 885 -16.95 2.86 23.17
CA GLY A 885 -16.82 4.05 23.99
C GLY A 885 -15.51 4.83 23.78
N LEU A 886 -14.81 4.59 22.66
CA LEU A 886 -13.56 5.29 22.33
C LEU A 886 -13.82 6.76 21.99
N ASN A 887 -12.86 7.62 22.32
CA ASN A 887 -12.88 9.01 21.88
C ASN A 887 -12.47 9.14 20.39
N ALA A 888 -12.53 10.33 19.81
CA ALA A 888 -12.32 10.54 18.38
C ALA A 888 -10.95 10.04 17.90
N GLN A 889 -9.89 10.34 18.65
CA GLN A 889 -8.53 9.91 18.31
C GLN A 889 -8.27 8.42 18.59
N ALA A 890 -8.91 7.81 19.59
CA ALA A 890 -8.79 6.37 19.80
C ALA A 890 -9.61 5.55 18.78
N ALA A 891 -10.81 6.02 18.41
CA ALA A 891 -11.67 5.37 17.42
C ALA A 891 -11.04 5.39 16.01
N ILE A 892 -10.38 6.49 15.62
CA ILE A 892 -9.67 6.56 14.34
C ILE A 892 -8.40 5.69 14.34
N GLU A 893 -7.71 5.54 15.46
CA GLU A 893 -6.48 4.74 15.53
C GLU A 893 -6.70 3.23 15.71
N ALA A 894 -7.86 2.81 16.19
CA ALA A 894 -8.24 1.41 16.33
C ALA A 894 -8.05 0.61 15.01
N PRO A 895 -7.64 -0.67 15.07
CA PRO A 895 -7.49 -1.50 13.88
C PRO A 895 -8.81 -1.66 13.12
N ARG A 896 -8.72 -1.54 11.81
CA ARG A 896 -9.84 -1.65 10.87
C ARG A 896 -9.72 -2.91 10.02
N LEU A 897 -10.87 -3.36 9.54
CA LEU A 897 -10.99 -4.47 8.60
C LEU A 897 -11.79 -4.05 7.36
N LEU A 898 -11.54 -4.70 6.23
CA LEU A 898 -12.34 -4.63 5.01
C LEU A 898 -12.73 -6.05 4.61
N VAL A 899 -14.02 -6.37 4.69
CA VAL A 899 -14.58 -7.65 4.25
C VAL A 899 -14.85 -7.58 2.74
N ALA A 900 -14.16 -8.42 1.97
CA ALA A 900 -14.20 -8.45 0.50
C ALA A 900 -14.28 -9.89 -0.03
N ARG A 901 -14.63 -10.07 -1.30
CA ARG A 901 -14.51 -11.36 -2.00
C ARG A 901 -13.04 -11.61 -2.39
N ASP A 902 -12.64 -12.87 -2.47
CA ASP A 902 -11.33 -13.23 -3.04
C ASP A 902 -11.35 -13.12 -4.58
N PRO A 903 -10.48 -12.28 -5.22
CA PRO A 903 -10.38 -12.22 -6.68
C PRO A 903 -9.67 -13.43 -7.31
N ALA A 904 -9.01 -14.28 -6.53
CA ALA A 904 -8.46 -15.56 -7.00
C ALA A 904 -9.54 -16.66 -7.08
N ASP A 905 -10.72 -16.45 -6.49
CA ASP A 905 -11.90 -17.31 -6.64
C ASP A 905 -12.75 -16.85 -7.84
N PRO A 906 -12.84 -17.61 -8.95
CA PRO A 906 -13.63 -17.23 -10.12
C PRO A 906 -15.14 -17.17 -9.87
N ALA A 907 -15.64 -17.87 -8.84
CA ALA A 907 -17.03 -17.77 -8.39
C ALA A 907 -17.22 -16.61 -7.40
N GLY A 908 -16.12 -16.08 -6.84
CA GLY A 908 -16.09 -14.98 -5.88
C GLY A 908 -16.79 -15.26 -4.55
N LEU A 909 -17.17 -16.51 -4.25
CA LEU A 909 -17.94 -16.87 -3.06
C LEU A 909 -17.06 -16.87 -1.80
N THR A 910 -15.78 -17.15 -1.98
CA THR A 910 -14.77 -17.20 -0.92
C THR A 910 -14.57 -15.81 -0.31
N PRO A 911 -14.84 -15.62 0.99
CA PRO A 911 -14.61 -14.37 1.67
C PRO A 911 -13.13 -14.20 2.01
N ARG A 912 -12.62 -12.97 1.87
CA ARG A 912 -11.34 -12.54 2.42
C ARG A 912 -11.50 -11.27 3.25
N VAL A 913 -11.06 -11.32 4.50
CA VAL A 913 -11.07 -10.20 5.42
C VAL A 913 -9.70 -9.55 5.43
N GLN A 914 -9.57 -8.41 4.75
CA GLN A 914 -8.38 -7.58 4.82
C GLN A 914 -8.32 -6.89 6.19
N ILE A 915 -7.16 -6.91 6.85
CA ILE A 915 -6.96 -6.40 8.21
C ILE A 915 -5.66 -5.60 8.36
N GLU A 916 -5.67 -4.66 9.30
CA GLU A 916 -4.46 -3.99 9.77
C GLU A 916 -3.68 -4.83 10.81
N ASP A 917 -2.40 -4.52 11.02
CA ASP A 917 -1.51 -5.32 11.87
C ASP A 917 -1.78 -5.28 13.38
N ARG A 918 -2.72 -4.43 13.86
CA ARG A 918 -3.02 -4.27 15.29
C ARG A 918 -4.07 -5.25 15.85
N PHE A 919 -4.52 -6.25 15.08
CA PHE A 919 -5.35 -7.34 15.59
C PHE A 919 -4.50 -8.43 16.27
N PRO A 920 -4.75 -8.77 17.56
CA PRO A 920 -4.05 -9.83 18.26
C PRO A 920 -4.17 -11.20 17.58
N ALA A 921 -3.04 -11.90 17.48
CA ALA A 921 -2.94 -13.26 16.94
C ALA A 921 -4.03 -14.21 17.48
N ALA A 922 -4.23 -14.24 18.81
CA ALA A 922 -5.19 -15.14 19.45
C ALA A 922 -6.66 -14.91 19.01
N VAL A 923 -7.03 -13.68 18.66
CA VAL A 923 -8.36 -13.37 18.13
C VAL A 923 -8.46 -13.84 16.69
N LEU A 924 -7.45 -13.55 15.86
CA LEU A 924 -7.41 -14.03 14.48
C LEU A 924 -7.40 -15.57 14.38
N ASP A 925 -6.74 -16.25 15.32
CA ASP A 925 -6.66 -17.72 15.37
C ASP A 925 -8.01 -18.36 15.74
N ASP A 926 -8.78 -17.73 16.64
CA ASP A 926 -10.16 -18.15 16.96
C ASP A 926 -11.07 -18.02 15.73
N LEU A 927 -11.09 -16.85 15.07
CA LEU A 927 -11.90 -16.65 13.87
C LEU A 927 -11.43 -17.51 12.68
N ALA A 928 -10.14 -17.80 12.55
CA ALA A 928 -9.64 -18.76 11.57
C ALA A 928 -10.15 -20.18 11.86
N GLY A 929 -10.25 -20.57 13.14
CA GLY A 929 -10.92 -21.80 13.56
C GLY A 929 -12.42 -21.87 13.20
N ARG A 930 -13.08 -20.71 13.09
CA ARG A 930 -14.46 -20.59 12.57
C ARG A 930 -14.54 -20.54 11.03
N GLY A 931 -13.41 -20.53 10.32
CA GLY A 931 -13.36 -20.47 8.85
C GLY A 931 -13.17 -19.08 8.25
N HIS A 932 -12.79 -18.05 9.02
CA HIS A 932 -12.45 -16.74 8.45
C HIS A 932 -11.03 -16.73 7.85
N HIS A 933 -10.90 -16.20 6.63
CA HIS A 933 -9.61 -16.02 5.96
C HIS A 933 -9.15 -14.56 6.04
N PHE A 934 -8.02 -14.31 6.71
CA PHE A 934 -7.47 -12.98 6.91
C PHE A 934 -6.29 -12.67 6.01
N GLN A 935 -6.25 -11.45 5.47
CA GLN A 935 -5.09 -10.88 4.77
C GLN A 935 -4.63 -9.63 5.50
N LYS A 936 -3.41 -9.64 6.04
CA LYS A 936 -2.76 -8.41 6.51
C LYS A 936 -2.46 -7.53 5.30
N VAL A 937 -2.87 -6.26 5.34
CA VAL A 937 -2.64 -5.32 4.22
C VAL A 937 -1.45 -4.37 4.44
N GLY A 938 -0.92 -4.36 5.67
CA GLY A 938 0.32 -3.71 6.07
C GLY A 938 1.43 -4.71 6.37
N ARG A 939 2.61 -4.17 6.68
CA ARG A 939 3.73 -4.89 7.30
C ARG A 939 3.82 -4.41 8.75
N LYS A 940 4.33 -5.25 9.66
CA LYS A 940 4.45 -4.88 11.09
C LYS A 940 5.24 -3.58 11.28
N GLY A 941 4.57 -2.56 11.82
CA GLY A 941 5.12 -1.20 11.98
C GLY A 941 4.70 -0.20 10.89
N GLU A 942 4.00 -0.65 9.84
CA GLU A 942 3.42 0.19 8.80
C GLU A 942 1.93 0.49 9.08
N TYR A 943 1.48 1.62 8.54
CA TYR A 943 0.14 2.15 8.74
C TYR A 943 -0.46 2.46 7.36
N ARG A 944 -1.55 1.78 6.98
CA ARG A 944 -2.07 1.79 5.60
C ARG A 944 -3.61 1.84 5.52
N TYR A 945 -4.09 2.51 4.47
CA TYR A 945 -5.49 2.57 4.00
C TYR A 945 -6.50 3.23 4.97
N GLY A 946 -7.67 3.60 4.40
CA GLY A 946 -8.84 4.01 5.17
C GLY A 946 -8.74 5.37 5.87
N TYR A 947 -8.07 6.36 5.29
CA TYR A 947 -7.80 7.63 5.95
C TYR A 947 -9.08 8.36 6.34
N ALA A 948 -9.19 8.86 7.58
CA ALA A 948 -10.42 9.47 8.08
C ALA A 948 -10.24 10.83 8.75
N ALA A 949 -11.32 11.58 8.79
CA ALA A 949 -11.46 12.84 9.51
C ALA A 949 -12.67 12.70 10.45
N VAL A 950 -12.44 12.78 11.76
CA VAL A 950 -13.45 12.49 12.80
C VAL A 950 -13.63 13.69 13.71
N LEU A 951 -14.89 14.07 13.96
CA LEU A 951 -15.27 14.98 15.04
C LEU A 951 -16.21 14.25 16.00
N GLN A 952 -15.94 14.37 17.31
CA GLN A 952 -16.83 13.96 18.38
C GLN A 952 -17.32 15.20 19.13
N PHE A 953 -18.59 15.21 19.51
CA PHE A 953 -19.23 16.29 20.25
C PHE A 953 -19.65 15.79 21.63
N ASP A 954 -19.11 16.39 22.69
CA ASP A 954 -19.56 16.16 24.06
C ASP A 954 -20.69 17.13 24.40
N GLN A 955 -21.91 16.60 24.40
CA GLN A 955 -23.14 17.37 24.67
C GLN A 955 -23.29 17.82 26.13
N ALA A 956 -22.51 17.26 27.07
CA ALA A 956 -22.53 17.66 28.47
C ALA A 956 -21.54 18.81 28.76
N THR A 957 -20.39 18.83 28.07
CA THR A 957 -19.35 19.87 28.29
C THR A 957 -19.29 20.95 27.21
N GLY A 958 -19.98 20.76 26.08
CA GLY A 958 -19.91 21.65 24.91
C GLY A 958 -18.63 21.48 24.08
N ARG A 959 -17.76 20.54 24.44
CA ARG A 959 -16.46 20.33 23.79
C ARG A 959 -16.61 19.57 22.48
N ILE A 960 -15.77 19.95 21.51
CA ILE A 960 -15.52 19.18 20.29
C ILE A 960 -14.14 18.54 20.42
N GLU A 961 -14.03 17.24 20.20
CA GLU A 961 -12.76 16.53 20.04
C GLU A 961 -12.58 16.09 18.57
N ALA A 962 -11.36 16.16 18.05
CA ALA A 962 -11.03 15.66 16.73
C ALA A 962 -10.10 14.44 16.77
N GLY A 963 -10.38 13.50 15.86
CA GLY A 963 -9.50 12.42 15.49
C GLY A 963 -8.89 12.69 14.12
N ALA A 964 -7.58 12.88 14.06
CA ALA A 964 -6.81 13.02 12.82
C ALA A 964 -6.03 11.73 12.52
N GLU A 965 -6.03 11.31 11.26
CA GLU A 965 -5.43 10.03 10.83
C GLU A 965 -3.89 10.02 10.95
N PRO A 966 -3.25 9.15 11.76
CA PRO A 966 -1.80 8.96 11.71
C PRO A 966 -1.29 8.25 10.45
N ARG A 967 -2.14 7.51 9.72
CA ARG A 967 -1.78 6.82 8.45
C ARG A 967 -1.52 7.77 7.27
N ARG A 968 -1.61 9.10 7.44
CA ARG A 968 -1.36 10.13 6.41
C ARG A 968 -1.11 11.49 7.09
N SER A 969 -0.85 12.53 6.30
CA SER A 969 -0.61 13.93 6.70
C SER A 969 -1.78 14.67 7.35
N HIS A 970 -2.84 13.97 7.78
CA HIS A 970 -4.03 14.62 8.34
C HIS A 970 -3.67 15.47 9.54
N ALA A 971 -4.44 16.50 9.82
CA ALA A 971 -4.30 17.28 11.04
C ALA A 971 -5.67 17.67 11.58
N ALA A 972 -5.70 17.94 12.87
CA ALA A 972 -6.80 18.63 13.51
C ALA A 972 -6.28 19.94 14.10
N VAL A 973 -7.02 21.02 13.89
CA VAL A 973 -6.68 22.36 14.38
C VAL A 973 -7.85 22.88 15.20
N ALA A 974 -7.60 23.04 16.50
CA ALA A 974 -8.53 23.69 17.41
C ALA A 974 -8.59 25.19 17.12
N VAL A 975 -9.80 25.73 17.08
CA VAL A 975 -10.04 27.17 17.06
C VAL A 975 -10.21 27.66 18.50
N GLN A 976 -9.71 28.84 18.80
CA GLN A 976 -10.04 29.63 19.99
C GLN A 976 -10.55 30.99 19.51
N ARG A 977 -11.64 31.50 20.10
CA ARG A 977 -12.28 32.77 19.72
C ARG A 977 -12.19 33.85 20.81
#